data_AF-A0A7J4P538-F1
#
_entry.id   AF-A0A7J4P538-F1
#
_cell.length_a   1.000
_cell.length_b   1.000
_cell.length_c   1.000
_cell.angle_alpha   90.00
_cell.angle_beta   90.00
_cell.angle_gamma   90.00
#
_symmetry.space_group_name_H-M   'P 1'
#
loop_
_entity.id
_entity.type
_entity.pdbx_description
1 polymer ?
#
loop_
_entity_poly.entity_id
_entity_poly.type
_entity_poly.pdbx_seq_one_letter_code
_entity_poly.pdbx_strand_id
1 'polypeptide(L)'
;MDKDKKESIVRWLWRSAISLGIVLLILAAFGVTLRLNFLLGDEIIIHLSPQQDSFWIHYGEQRIEVINLSIETPLYCAASCTYAFTDKGQDVMLDEGNLTLRNGDRYFREYLLSPSRAGRGQDVYRFDVTCRSIHSALCPARGEATYRSSLILLNYDLSEQEKALRQESQDIMLPFLARLAALDIALKTQSGRIVLLAPTVKMDDLQERKAAIEGGFSSLLLDTERLKALWSAENYSGLRQELGDFPLDNTFDALQRNVTMLSAAVAERIALHNALVNRTISLVAEANAAGDIYALAVAANDSRLRAAVLGFIHQANETQRSFSRLDFKGYGSLQGALAELSDREKAIENDSKSLRAGSRARWAFLLAKERDRACLLSGEEDSCLLNGTMANIYDAYQHELSTEWPSSTVVARTCSEIADLKQEHLRIGNETQQRLREQNISFPADSSFNRSVTDVSANISATIMEAYAESLSAVNDPAFADLLSLWMGAPSSTAMNGTGIREAKDYLLAHLDIGQDTAAYEASFCPLPAQFSHALLPANLTATVDPPLPPVNSTIGTSLPDNPALCCIFGECAPCCTAPSCASQEETFPIIFLHGHAFNKASAPAYSLDAFNLIQYALEEEGYLNAGIVTPLTATEGISAGEWGLSGKPVSVKASYYLDAYLEGKQYVIIPTKSENIDTYALRLKDVIATVKERTGREKVNIVAHSMGGLVARRYMQAFGDADVNRLIMIATPNQGIAGKVNDLCPLFGEEKECQDMQPGSLFLNRLNDPSRQPQRVQLYTIAGIGCDTDRKDGDGVVAAESAHLPQAEQFNVSGTCGGIFGEQLHTALLDISRYPQTMEIIKSALRGDSS
;
A
#
# COMPACT_ATOMS: atom_id res chain seq x y z
N MET A 1 -38.51 -29.91 -111.94
CA MET A 1 -38.56 -29.09 -110.71
C MET A 1 -37.57 -27.96 -110.90
N ASP A 2 -38.07 -26.73 -110.87
CA ASP A 2 -37.43 -25.54 -111.46
C ASP A 2 -36.00 -25.29 -110.93
N LYS A 3 -35.06 -25.08 -111.86
CA LYS A 3 -33.62 -25.06 -111.57
C LYS A 3 -33.25 -23.90 -110.65
N ASP A 4 -33.94 -22.78 -110.80
CA ASP A 4 -33.77 -21.57 -109.99
C ASP A 4 -34.29 -21.73 -108.56
N LYS A 5 -35.37 -22.50 -108.37
CA LYS A 5 -35.91 -22.79 -107.03
C LYS A 5 -34.98 -23.69 -106.22
N LYS A 6 -34.27 -24.60 -106.91
CA LYS A 6 -33.26 -25.48 -106.29
C LYS A 6 -32.02 -24.70 -105.86
N GLU A 7 -31.53 -23.77 -106.67
CA GLU A 7 -30.42 -22.90 -106.29
C GLU A 7 -30.76 -21.96 -105.13
N SER A 8 -31.96 -21.39 -105.12
CA SER A 8 -32.44 -20.54 -104.02
C SER A 8 -32.48 -21.27 -102.68
N ILE A 9 -33.00 -22.51 -102.67
CA ILE A 9 -33.08 -23.33 -101.44
C ILE A 9 -31.67 -23.73 -100.97
N VAL A 10 -30.77 -24.08 -101.89
CA VAL A 10 -29.39 -24.42 -101.55
C VAL A 10 -28.65 -23.21 -100.96
N ARG A 11 -28.83 -22.00 -101.51
CA ARG A 11 -28.25 -20.78 -100.93
C ARG A 11 -28.85 -20.42 -99.57
N TRP A 12 -30.14 -20.64 -99.36
CA TRP A 12 -30.79 -20.42 -98.06
C TRP A 12 -30.29 -21.42 -97.01
N LEU A 13 -30.19 -22.71 -97.35
CA LEU A 13 -29.63 -23.74 -96.47
C LEU A 13 -28.17 -23.45 -96.10
N TRP A 14 -27.35 -23.00 -97.07
CA TRP A 14 -25.97 -22.58 -96.80
C TRP A 14 -25.88 -21.37 -95.88
N ARG A 15 -26.72 -20.34 -96.06
CA ARG A 15 -26.75 -19.17 -95.18
C ARG A 15 -27.22 -19.52 -93.77
N SER A 16 -28.23 -20.38 -93.64
CA SER A 16 -28.71 -20.88 -92.35
C SER A 16 -27.66 -21.75 -91.66
N ALA A 17 -26.95 -22.61 -92.39
CA ALA A 17 -25.87 -23.43 -91.85
C ALA A 17 -24.66 -22.58 -91.40
N ILE A 18 -24.29 -21.54 -92.15
CA ILE A 18 -23.24 -20.59 -91.75
C ILE A 18 -23.68 -19.81 -90.50
N SER A 19 -24.93 -19.34 -90.45
CA SER A 19 -25.46 -18.60 -89.29
C SER A 19 -25.50 -19.49 -88.04
N LEU A 20 -25.94 -20.74 -88.17
CA LEU A 20 -25.92 -21.74 -87.10
C LEU A 20 -24.50 -22.07 -86.67
N GLY A 21 -23.56 -22.16 -87.62
CA GLY A 21 -22.14 -22.36 -87.37
C GLY A 21 -21.49 -21.19 -86.62
N ILE A 22 -21.85 -19.95 -86.96
CA ILE A 22 -21.40 -18.74 -86.25
C ILE A 22 -22.00 -18.69 -84.83
N VAL A 23 -23.29 -19.01 -84.67
CA VAL A 23 -23.92 -19.07 -83.35
C VAL A 23 -23.30 -20.18 -82.49
N LEU A 24 -23.03 -21.35 -83.06
CA LEU A 24 -22.33 -22.44 -82.37
C LEU A 24 -20.88 -22.08 -82.06
N LEU A 25 -20.18 -21.34 -82.92
CA LEU A 25 -18.84 -20.81 -82.65
C LEU A 25 -18.85 -19.73 -81.57
N ILE A 26 -19.87 -18.87 -81.52
CA ILE A 26 -20.03 -17.87 -80.45
C ILE A 26 -20.41 -18.57 -79.15
N LEU A 27 -21.29 -19.57 -79.16
CA LEU A 27 -21.64 -20.36 -77.97
C LEU A 27 -20.47 -21.24 -77.50
N ALA A 28 -19.68 -21.78 -78.42
CA ALA A 28 -18.46 -22.52 -78.10
C ALA A 28 -17.37 -21.57 -77.60
N ALA A 29 -17.18 -20.41 -78.21
CA ALA A 29 -16.26 -19.38 -77.75
C ALA A 29 -16.69 -18.85 -76.37
N PHE A 30 -17.98 -18.60 -76.15
CA PHE A 30 -18.54 -18.16 -74.87
C PHE A 30 -18.43 -19.25 -73.80
N GLY A 31 -18.71 -20.51 -74.15
CA GLY A 31 -18.52 -21.67 -73.27
C GLY A 31 -17.04 -21.99 -72.97
N VAL A 32 -16.14 -21.73 -73.92
CA VAL A 32 -14.68 -21.81 -73.74
C VAL A 32 -14.18 -20.62 -72.91
N THR A 33 -14.72 -19.42 -73.07
CA THR A 33 -14.41 -18.24 -72.25
C THR A 33 -14.84 -18.46 -70.80
N LEU A 34 -16.02 -19.05 -70.56
CA LEU A 34 -16.50 -19.43 -69.23
C LEU A 34 -15.67 -20.56 -68.59
N ARG A 35 -15.22 -21.55 -69.37
CA ARG A 35 -14.28 -22.58 -68.89
C ARG A 35 -12.86 -22.08 -68.67
N LEU A 36 -12.42 -21.06 -69.42
CA LEU A 36 -11.10 -20.44 -69.27
C LEU A 36 -10.98 -19.55 -68.04
N ASN A 37 -12.07 -19.00 -67.50
CA ASN A 37 -12.03 -18.23 -66.25
C ASN A 37 -11.50 -19.02 -65.05
N PHE A 38 -11.55 -20.36 -65.07
CA PHE A 38 -10.92 -21.21 -64.07
C PHE A 38 -9.40 -21.37 -64.27
N LEU A 39 -8.93 -21.32 -65.51
CA LEU A 39 -7.49 -21.35 -65.86
C LEU A 39 -6.84 -19.96 -65.82
N LEU A 40 -7.65 -18.90 -65.79
CA LEU A 40 -7.27 -17.48 -65.78
C LEU A 40 -7.57 -16.80 -64.43
N GLY A 41 -7.95 -17.56 -63.40
CA GLY A 41 -8.21 -17.02 -62.06
C GLY A 41 -6.91 -16.66 -61.34
N ASP A 42 -6.88 -15.52 -60.67
CA ASP A 42 -5.74 -15.02 -59.89
C ASP A 42 -5.65 -15.63 -58.48
N GLU A 43 -6.40 -16.71 -58.24
CA GLU A 43 -6.68 -17.24 -56.91
C GLU A 43 -5.45 -17.97 -56.32
N ILE A 44 -4.96 -17.47 -55.18
CA ILE A 44 -3.97 -18.15 -54.34
C ILE A 44 -4.70 -18.77 -53.16
N ILE A 45 -4.51 -20.08 -52.96
CA ILE A 45 -4.90 -20.76 -51.72
C ILE A 45 -3.64 -21.02 -50.92
N ILE A 46 -3.62 -20.58 -49.67
CA ILE A 46 -2.52 -20.83 -48.75
C ILE A 46 -2.89 -22.02 -47.85
N HIS A 47 -2.03 -23.03 -47.84
CA HIS A 47 -2.10 -24.17 -46.94
C HIS A 47 -1.05 -24.03 -45.85
N LEU A 48 -1.51 -23.94 -44.61
CA LEU A 48 -0.68 -23.77 -43.42
C LEU A 48 -0.98 -24.90 -42.43
N SER A 49 0.05 -25.66 -42.03
CA SER A 49 -0.06 -26.78 -41.10
C SER A 49 1.00 -26.69 -40.01
N PRO A 50 0.65 -26.89 -38.72
CA PRO A 50 -0.72 -27.03 -38.23
C PRO A 50 -1.50 -25.71 -38.42
N GLN A 51 -2.82 -25.81 -38.58
CA GLN A 51 -3.68 -24.63 -38.64
C GLN A 51 -3.95 -24.07 -37.24
N GLN A 52 -4.14 -24.97 -36.27
CA GLN A 52 -4.07 -24.70 -34.84
C GLN A 52 -3.35 -25.87 -34.18
N ASP A 53 -2.56 -25.60 -33.14
CA ASP A 53 -2.02 -26.64 -32.27
C ASP A 53 -2.03 -26.20 -30.81
N SER A 54 -2.04 -27.17 -29.90
CA SER A 54 -1.96 -26.93 -28.47
C SER A 54 -1.21 -28.06 -27.80
N PHE A 55 -0.39 -27.72 -26.80
CA PHE A 55 0.34 -28.74 -26.06
C PHE A 55 0.72 -28.32 -24.66
N TRP A 56 1.07 -29.32 -23.86
CA TRP A 56 1.45 -29.19 -22.46
C TRP A 56 2.90 -29.59 -22.27
N ILE A 57 3.67 -28.74 -21.58
CA ILE A 57 5.04 -29.03 -21.16
C ILE A 57 5.26 -28.60 -19.70
N HIS A 58 6.30 -29.09 -19.06
CA HIS A 58 6.70 -28.57 -17.75
C HIS A 58 7.65 -27.38 -17.89
N TYR A 59 7.69 -26.50 -16.89
CA TYR A 59 8.68 -25.43 -16.88
C TYR A 59 10.12 -25.99 -16.90
N GLY A 60 10.96 -25.40 -17.76
CA GLY A 60 12.31 -25.87 -18.07
C GLY A 60 12.39 -26.87 -19.24
N GLU A 61 11.26 -27.39 -19.73
CA GLU A 61 11.22 -28.21 -20.94
C GLU A 61 11.10 -27.37 -22.21
N GLN A 62 11.40 -27.98 -23.35
CA GLN A 62 11.26 -27.36 -24.67
C GLN A 62 10.62 -28.33 -25.66
N ARG A 63 9.85 -27.81 -26.60
CA ARG A 63 9.22 -28.59 -27.68
C ARG A 63 9.51 -27.96 -29.04
N ILE A 64 9.76 -28.79 -30.04
CA ILE A 64 9.89 -28.36 -31.43
C ILE A 64 8.50 -28.33 -32.07
N GLU A 65 8.16 -27.20 -32.68
CA GLU A 65 6.96 -27.02 -33.49
C GLU A 65 7.35 -26.78 -34.94
N VAL A 66 6.68 -27.46 -35.88
CA VAL A 66 7.06 -27.44 -37.30
C VAL A 66 5.94 -26.83 -38.14
N ILE A 67 6.21 -25.64 -38.68
CA ILE A 67 5.32 -24.96 -39.60
C ILE A 67 5.60 -25.42 -41.04
N ASN A 68 4.58 -25.93 -41.70
CA ASN A 68 4.58 -26.27 -43.12
C ASN A 68 3.66 -25.31 -43.89
N LEU A 69 4.26 -24.58 -44.82
CA LEU A 69 3.61 -23.63 -45.70
C LEU A 69 3.70 -24.11 -47.15
N SER A 70 2.55 -24.18 -47.81
CA SER A 70 2.47 -24.40 -49.26
C SER A 70 1.34 -23.57 -49.87
N ILE A 71 1.35 -23.43 -51.19
CA ILE A 71 0.30 -22.69 -51.91
C ILE A 71 -0.23 -23.50 -53.09
N GLU A 72 -1.49 -23.28 -53.43
CA GLU A 72 -2.06 -23.63 -54.72
C GLU A 72 -2.25 -22.36 -55.54
N THR A 73 -1.74 -22.40 -56.76
CA THR A 73 -1.83 -21.32 -57.75
C THR A 73 -2.00 -21.93 -59.15
N PRO A 74 -2.48 -21.18 -60.15
CA PRO A 74 -2.40 -21.60 -61.54
C PRO A 74 -0.95 -21.98 -61.90
N LEU A 75 -0.77 -23.04 -62.70
CA LEU A 75 0.55 -23.66 -62.98
C LEU A 75 1.64 -22.68 -63.49
N TYR A 76 1.25 -21.54 -64.05
CA TYR A 76 2.15 -20.53 -64.63
C TYR A 76 2.34 -19.29 -63.75
N CYS A 77 1.70 -19.24 -62.58
CA CYS A 77 1.80 -18.16 -61.61
C CYS A 77 2.76 -18.53 -60.47
N ALA A 78 3.47 -17.53 -59.96
CA ALA A 78 4.21 -17.60 -58.71
C ALA A 78 3.60 -16.60 -57.72
N ALA A 79 3.73 -16.84 -56.42
CA ALA A 79 3.32 -15.90 -55.39
C ALA A 79 4.53 -15.45 -54.57
N SER A 80 4.57 -14.16 -54.25
CA SER A 80 5.46 -13.61 -53.24
C SER A 80 4.71 -13.65 -51.92
N CYS A 81 5.26 -14.36 -50.95
CA CYS A 81 4.70 -14.45 -49.61
C CYS A 81 5.65 -13.86 -48.58
N THR A 82 5.08 -13.25 -47.56
CA THR A 82 5.76 -12.76 -46.37
C THR A 82 5.19 -13.49 -45.17
N TYR A 83 6.04 -13.93 -44.25
CA TYR A 83 5.60 -14.56 -43.02
C TYR A 83 6.18 -13.86 -41.79
N ALA A 84 5.46 -13.97 -40.67
CA ALA A 84 5.91 -13.50 -39.36
C ALA A 84 5.47 -14.51 -38.29
N PHE A 85 6.37 -14.84 -37.37
CA PHE A 85 6.09 -15.65 -36.20
C PHE A 85 6.21 -14.78 -34.96
N THR A 86 5.15 -14.69 -34.16
CA THR A 86 5.02 -13.71 -33.07
C THR A 86 4.61 -14.42 -31.78
N ASP A 87 5.28 -14.08 -30.68
CA ASP A 87 4.78 -14.33 -29.32
C ASP A 87 3.73 -13.26 -28.99
N LYS A 88 2.46 -13.67 -28.95
CA LYS A 88 1.34 -12.78 -28.62
C LYS A 88 1.22 -12.50 -27.13
N GLY A 89 1.87 -13.26 -26.26
CA GLY A 89 1.93 -12.98 -24.83
C GLY A 89 2.74 -11.73 -24.51
N GLN A 90 3.91 -11.61 -25.14
CA GLN A 90 4.81 -10.47 -24.99
C GLN A 90 4.65 -9.41 -26.10
N ASP A 91 3.89 -9.74 -27.14
CA ASP A 91 3.77 -8.96 -28.38
C ASP A 91 5.13 -8.73 -29.08
N VAL A 92 5.93 -9.79 -29.16
CA VAL A 92 7.28 -9.78 -29.73
C VAL A 92 7.35 -10.65 -30.97
N MET A 93 7.84 -10.09 -32.08
CA MET A 93 8.13 -10.84 -33.30
C MET A 93 9.41 -11.68 -33.13
N LEU A 94 9.28 -12.99 -33.30
CA LEU A 94 10.36 -13.97 -33.11
C LEU A 94 11.11 -14.29 -34.41
N ASP A 95 10.41 -14.28 -35.55
CA ASP A 95 10.96 -14.59 -36.87
C ASP A 95 10.13 -13.91 -37.95
N GLU A 96 10.76 -13.49 -39.04
CA GLU A 96 10.08 -12.99 -40.22
C GLU A 96 10.84 -13.37 -41.49
N GLY A 97 10.15 -13.43 -42.62
CA GLY A 97 10.82 -13.70 -43.87
C GLY A 97 9.96 -13.51 -45.11
N ASN A 98 10.65 -13.45 -46.23
CA ASN A 98 10.04 -13.33 -47.56
C ASN A 98 10.40 -14.55 -48.39
N LEU A 99 9.41 -15.11 -49.07
CA LEU A 99 9.54 -16.32 -49.87
C LEU A 99 8.79 -16.17 -51.19
N THR A 100 9.29 -16.83 -52.23
CA THR A 100 8.60 -16.92 -53.51
C THR A 100 8.25 -18.39 -53.73
N LEU A 101 6.96 -18.69 -53.81
CA LEU A 101 6.46 -20.05 -53.97
C LEU A 101 5.73 -20.20 -55.31
N ARG A 102 5.74 -21.42 -55.82
CA ARG A 102 4.95 -21.90 -56.96
C ARG A 102 4.08 -23.07 -56.52
N ASN A 103 3.11 -23.42 -57.36
CA ASN A 103 2.27 -24.58 -57.12
C ASN A 103 3.12 -25.85 -56.93
N GLY A 104 2.91 -26.55 -55.81
CA GLY A 104 3.66 -27.76 -55.41
C GLY A 104 4.88 -27.49 -54.52
N ASP A 105 5.34 -26.25 -54.37
CA ASP A 105 6.42 -25.92 -53.45
C ASP A 105 5.95 -26.10 -51.99
N ARG A 106 6.87 -26.57 -51.13
CA ARG A 106 6.65 -26.71 -49.70
C ARG A 106 7.80 -26.06 -48.95
N TYR A 107 7.45 -25.23 -47.97
CA TYR A 107 8.39 -24.57 -47.08
C TYR A 107 8.17 -25.06 -45.65
N PHE A 108 9.25 -25.42 -44.97
CA PHE A 108 9.22 -25.91 -43.59
C PHE A 108 10.06 -24.99 -42.71
N ARG A 109 9.57 -24.70 -41.50
CA ARG A 109 10.28 -23.92 -40.49
C ARG A 109 10.05 -24.56 -39.12
N GLU A 110 11.13 -24.78 -38.40
CA GLU A 110 11.10 -25.38 -37.06
C GLU A 110 11.33 -24.30 -36.01
N TYR A 111 10.53 -24.31 -34.95
CA TYR A 111 10.63 -23.41 -33.81
C TYR A 111 10.79 -24.22 -32.53
N LEU A 112 11.82 -23.90 -31.75
CA LEU A 112 12.02 -24.47 -30.42
C LEU A 112 11.33 -23.57 -29.40
N LEU A 113 10.20 -24.03 -28.88
CA LEU A 113 9.34 -23.28 -27.96
C LEU A 113 9.54 -23.76 -26.52
N SER A 114 9.55 -22.80 -25.60
CA SER A 114 9.67 -23.03 -24.16
C SER A 114 8.84 -21.99 -23.41
N PRO A 115 8.44 -22.25 -22.15
CA PRO A 115 7.66 -21.29 -21.38
C PRO A 115 8.39 -19.96 -21.24
N SER A 116 7.70 -18.86 -21.50
CA SER A 116 8.27 -17.52 -21.48
C SER A 116 8.52 -17.01 -20.06
N ARG A 117 7.90 -17.64 -19.06
CA ARG A 117 7.91 -17.25 -17.65
C ARG A 117 7.97 -18.48 -16.74
N ALA A 118 8.50 -18.27 -15.53
CA ALA A 118 8.41 -19.25 -14.45
C ALA A 118 6.97 -19.49 -14.01
N GLY A 119 6.71 -20.67 -13.46
CA GLY A 119 5.41 -21.02 -12.91
C GLY A 119 4.51 -21.77 -13.86
N ARG A 120 3.20 -21.51 -13.72
CA ARG A 120 2.13 -22.13 -14.51
C ARG A 120 1.46 -21.09 -15.38
N GLY A 121 1.04 -21.48 -16.59
CA GLY A 121 0.44 -20.52 -17.51
C GLY A 121 0.19 -21.02 -18.92
N GLN A 122 -0.02 -20.05 -19.80
CA GLN A 122 -0.16 -20.26 -21.23
C GLN A 122 0.58 -19.16 -21.99
N ASP A 123 1.42 -19.57 -22.94
CA ASP A 123 1.98 -18.71 -23.98
C ASP A 123 1.21 -18.92 -25.29
N VAL A 124 1.00 -17.83 -26.02
CA VAL A 124 0.22 -17.82 -27.26
C VAL A 124 1.13 -17.36 -28.39
N TYR A 125 1.28 -18.19 -29.42
CA TYR A 125 2.08 -17.86 -30.59
C TYR A 125 1.21 -17.81 -31.85
N ARG A 126 1.55 -16.90 -32.76
CA ARG A 126 0.88 -16.74 -34.06
C ARG A 126 1.89 -16.81 -35.18
N PHE A 127 1.65 -17.68 -36.16
CA PHE A 127 2.39 -17.70 -37.43
C PHE A 127 1.50 -17.15 -38.53
N ASP A 128 1.88 -16.03 -39.10
CA ASP A 128 1.12 -15.35 -40.14
C ASP A 128 1.81 -15.46 -41.48
N VAL A 129 1.01 -15.58 -42.53
CA VAL A 129 1.50 -15.57 -43.89
C VAL A 129 0.55 -14.76 -44.75
N THR A 130 1.14 -13.86 -45.54
CA THR A 130 0.45 -13.09 -46.56
C THR A 130 1.09 -13.41 -47.90
N CYS A 131 0.32 -13.84 -48.89
CA CYS A 131 0.80 -14.12 -50.24
C CYS A 131 0.11 -13.21 -51.27
N ARG A 132 0.88 -12.76 -52.26
CA ARG A 132 0.40 -11.99 -53.42
C ARG A 132 0.90 -12.60 -54.71
N SER A 133 0.03 -12.71 -55.70
CA SER A 133 0.40 -13.22 -57.02
C SER A 133 1.40 -12.28 -57.68
N ILE A 134 2.47 -12.84 -58.26
CA ILE A 134 3.46 -12.08 -59.00
C ILE A 134 2.98 -11.92 -60.44
N HIS A 135 2.63 -10.70 -60.81
CA HIS A 135 2.18 -10.38 -62.16
C HIS A 135 3.29 -10.65 -63.19
N SER A 136 2.96 -11.40 -64.25
CA SER A 136 3.88 -11.70 -65.36
C SER A 136 3.11 -11.86 -66.68
N ALA A 137 3.82 -11.95 -67.81
CA ALA A 137 3.18 -12.10 -69.13
C ALA A 137 2.27 -13.34 -69.25
N LEU A 138 2.50 -14.37 -68.43
CA LEU A 138 1.71 -15.60 -68.38
C LEU A 138 0.81 -15.69 -67.13
N CYS A 139 0.89 -14.71 -66.22
CA CYS A 139 0.10 -14.62 -65.00
C CYS A 139 -0.51 -13.21 -64.91
N PRO A 140 -1.72 -12.98 -65.46
CA PRO A 140 -2.35 -11.65 -65.54
C PRO A 140 -2.88 -11.13 -64.19
N ALA A 141 -2.24 -11.50 -63.08
CA ALA A 141 -2.81 -11.37 -61.76
C ALA A 141 -2.94 -9.96 -61.20
N ARG A 142 -4.11 -9.67 -60.61
CA ARG A 142 -4.46 -8.39 -59.95
C ARG A 142 -3.66 -8.09 -58.68
N GLY A 143 -2.99 -9.09 -58.11
CA GLY A 143 -2.08 -8.91 -56.97
C GLY A 143 -2.77 -8.71 -55.60
N GLU A 144 -4.03 -9.11 -55.46
CA GLU A 144 -4.72 -9.13 -54.16
C GLU A 144 -3.99 -10.06 -53.17
N ALA A 145 -4.01 -9.69 -51.90
CA ALA A 145 -3.28 -10.38 -50.86
C ALA A 145 -4.17 -11.42 -50.16
N THR A 146 -3.75 -12.67 -50.16
CA THR A 146 -4.37 -13.74 -49.37
C THR A 146 -3.64 -13.87 -48.04
N TYR A 147 -4.38 -14.01 -46.93
CA TYR A 147 -3.84 -14.07 -45.58
C TYR A 147 -4.23 -15.37 -44.86
N ARG A 148 -3.29 -16.05 -44.20
CA ARG A 148 -3.58 -17.13 -43.25
C ARG A 148 -2.78 -16.95 -41.97
N SER A 149 -3.32 -17.46 -40.87
CA SER A 149 -2.64 -17.53 -39.60
C SER A 149 -2.75 -18.94 -39.02
N SER A 150 -1.74 -19.34 -38.27
CA SER A 150 -1.75 -20.51 -37.39
C SER A 150 -1.64 -20.06 -35.94
N LEU A 151 -2.49 -20.65 -35.09
CA LEU A 151 -2.51 -20.40 -33.65
C LEU A 151 -1.85 -21.57 -32.92
N ILE A 152 -0.81 -21.30 -32.14
CA ILE A 152 -0.11 -22.31 -31.34
C ILE A 152 -0.23 -21.92 -29.87
N LEU A 153 -0.73 -22.84 -29.05
CA LEU A 153 -0.88 -22.66 -27.61
C LEU A 153 0.11 -23.54 -26.86
N LEU A 154 0.96 -22.93 -26.05
CA LEU A 154 1.88 -23.63 -25.17
C LEU A 154 1.37 -23.46 -23.74
N ASN A 155 0.75 -24.51 -23.22
CA ASN A 155 0.31 -24.58 -21.83
C ASN A 155 1.43 -25.20 -21.00
N TYR A 156 1.63 -24.70 -19.78
CA TYR A 156 2.70 -25.22 -18.94
C TYR A 156 2.35 -25.24 -17.45
N ASP A 157 2.90 -26.24 -16.77
CA ASP A 157 2.72 -26.47 -15.33
C ASP A 157 4.09 -26.67 -14.65
N LEU A 158 4.11 -26.64 -13.31
CA LEU A 158 5.31 -26.89 -12.52
C LEU A 158 5.80 -28.32 -12.74
N SER A 159 7.11 -28.44 -12.94
CA SER A 159 7.81 -29.72 -12.86
C SER A 159 7.79 -30.29 -11.44
N GLU A 160 8.02 -31.60 -11.29
CA GLU A 160 8.13 -32.22 -9.96
C GLU A 160 9.28 -31.61 -9.12
N GLN A 161 10.35 -31.17 -9.78
CA GLN A 161 11.45 -30.47 -9.12
C GLN A 161 11.01 -29.11 -8.57
N GLU A 162 10.23 -28.34 -9.33
CA GLU A 162 9.72 -27.04 -8.85
C GLU A 162 8.67 -27.20 -7.75
N LYS A 163 7.82 -28.24 -7.81
CA LYS A 163 6.90 -28.55 -6.72
C LYS A 163 7.65 -28.83 -5.41
N ALA A 164 8.78 -29.54 -5.48
CA ALA A 164 9.65 -29.74 -4.33
C ALA A 164 10.26 -28.43 -3.82
N LEU A 165 10.80 -27.59 -4.73
CA LEU A 165 11.36 -26.28 -4.38
C LEU A 165 10.32 -25.33 -3.76
N ARG A 166 9.08 -25.36 -4.25
CA ARG A 166 7.94 -24.62 -3.67
C ARG A 166 7.72 -25.04 -2.21
N GLN A 167 7.65 -26.35 -1.94
CA GLN A 167 7.45 -26.86 -0.59
C GLN A 167 8.61 -26.47 0.33
N GLU A 168 9.86 -26.68 -0.09
CA GLU A 168 11.04 -26.30 0.70
C GLU A 168 11.07 -24.79 1.02
N SER A 169 10.76 -23.95 0.03
CA SER A 169 10.75 -22.50 0.21
C SER A 169 9.63 -22.07 1.18
N GLN A 170 8.48 -22.74 1.12
CA GLN A 170 7.37 -22.52 2.04
C GLN A 170 7.73 -22.86 3.49
N ASP A 171 8.40 -24.00 3.69
CA ASP A 171 8.84 -24.49 5.00
C ASP A 171 9.85 -23.53 5.68
N ILE A 172 10.61 -22.77 4.88
CA ILE A 172 11.55 -21.74 5.37
C ILE A 172 10.82 -20.41 5.61
N MET A 173 10.01 -19.96 4.66
CA MET A 173 9.40 -18.64 4.66
C MET A 173 8.31 -18.48 5.73
N LEU A 174 7.42 -19.46 5.92
CA LEU A 174 6.30 -19.32 6.85
C LEU A 174 6.77 -19.09 8.31
N PRO A 175 7.71 -19.89 8.86
CA PRO A 175 8.27 -19.62 10.19
C PRO A 175 8.99 -18.27 10.28
N PHE A 176 9.71 -17.87 9.22
CA PHE A 176 10.38 -16.58 9.17
C PHE A 176 9.39 -15.41 9.21
N LEU A 177 8.32 -15.44 8.41
CA LEU A 177 7.29 -14.39 8.39
C LEU A 177 6.59 -14.26 9.75
N ALA A 178 6.33 -15.38 10.45
CA ALA A 178 5.77 -15.35 11.79
C ALA A 178 6.71 -14.68 12.81
N ARG A 179 8.01 -15.00 12.75
CA ARG A 179 9.04 -14.34 13.58
C ARG A 179 9.16 -12.85 13.26
N LEU A 180 9.11 -12.47 11.98
CA LEU A 180 9.15 -11.09 11.52
C LEU A 180 7.93 -10.28 12.02
N ALA A 181 6.74 -10.85 11.97
CA ALA A 181 5.53 -10.24 12.52
C ALA A 181 5.62 -10.00 14.04
N ALA A 182 6.21 -10.95 14.79
CA ALA A 182 6.46 -10.77 16.22
C ALA A 182 7.48 -9.65 16.50
N LEU A 183 8.54 -9.55 15.69
CA LEU A 183 9.54 -8.48 15.79
C LEU A 183 8.94 -7.11 15.47
N ASP A 184 8.06 -7.01 14.47
CA ASP A 184 7.30 -5.80 14.13
C ASP A 184 6.49 -5.29 15.32
N ILE A 185 5.74 -6.17 15.99
CA ILE A 185 4.96 -5.85 17.20
C ILE A 185 5.90 -5.35 18.30
N ALA A 186 7.01 -6.06 18.56
CA ALA A 186 7.96 -5.68 19.59
C ALA A 186 8.57 -4.29 19.32
N LEU A 187 8.98 -4.01 18.08
CA LEU A 187 9.55 -2.73 17.68
C LEU A 187 8.54 -1.59 17.78
N LYS A 188 7.31 -1.78 17.28
CA LYS A 188 6.21 -0.79 17.41
C LYS A 188 5.87 -0.52 18.87
N THR A 189 5.87 -1.55 19.71
CA THR A 189 5.63 -1.42 21.15
C THR A 189 6.69 -0.53 21.79
N GLN A 190 7.99 -0.82 21.58
CA GLN A 190 9.07 0.01 22.16
C GLN A 190 9.07 1.43 21.60
N SER A 191 8.81 1.57 20.30
CA SER A 191 8.70 2.87 19.64
C SER A 191 7.57 3.71 20.22
N GLY A 192 6.41 3.10 20.48
CA GLY A 192 5.28 3.73 21.16
C GLY A 192 5.63 4.17 22.58
N ARG A 193 6.32 3.33 23.36
CA ARG A 193 6.78 3.70 24.71
C ARG A 193 7.69 4.92 24.70
N ILE A 194 8.68 4.95 23.81
CA ILE A 194 9.63 6.07 23.70
C ILE A 194 8.90 7.38 23.39
N VAL A 195 7.92 7.35 22.47
CA VAL A 195 7.12 8.54 22.12
C VAL A 195 6.26 9.02 23.28
N LEU A 196 5.60 8.11 24.00
CA LEU A 196 4.77 8.45 25.16
C LEU A 196 5.58 8.99 26.35
N LEU A 197 6.82 8.52 26.51
CA LEU A 197 7.70 8.94 27.60
C LEU A 197 8.51 10.20 27.29
N ALA A 198 8.70 10.55 26.02
CA ALA A 198 9.50 11.72 25.62
C ALA A 198 9.11 13.06 26.30
N PRO A 199 7.82 13.34 26.60
CA PRO A 199 7.44 14.57 27.31
C PRO A 199 7.86 14.62 28.78
N THR A 200 8.12 13.47 29.42
CA THR A 200 8.41 13.37 30.86
C THR A 200 9.82 12.88 31.15
N VAL A 201 10.42 12.12 30.23
CA VAL A 201 11.75 11.53 30.36
C VAL A 201 12.59 11.94 29.15
N LYS A 202 13.80 12.44 29.38
CA LYS A 202 14.74 12.73 28.29
C LYS A 202 15.18 11.43 27.61
N MET A 203 14.93 11.31 26.30
CA MET A 203 15.08 10.06 25.53
C MET A 203 15.93 10.21 24.25
N ASP A 204 16.59 11.37 24.04
CA ASP A 204 17.25 11.73 22.77
C ASP A 204 18.20 10.63 22.24
N ASP A 205 19.02 10.03 23.11
CA ASP A 205 19.96 8.95 22.74
C ASP A 205 19.26 7.63 22.39
N LEU A 206 18.13 7.34 23.01
CA LEU A 206 17.33 6.16 22.70
C LEU A 206 16.48 6.37 21.43
N GLN A 207 16.10 7.61 21.11
CA GLN A 207 15.44 7.94 19.85
C GLN A 207 16.36 7.70 18.64
N GLU A 208 17.64 8.04 18.75
CA GLU A 208 18.63 7.77 17.70
C GLU A 208 18.83 6.25 17.50
N ARG A 209 18.98 5.49 18.60
CA ARG A 209 19.07 4.02 18.55
C ARG A 209 17.80 3.39 17.95
N LYS A 210 16.63 3.88 18.35
CA LYS A 210 15.33 3.47 17.79
C LYS A 210 15.32 3.68 16.27
N ALA A 211 15.68 4.87 15.80
CA ALA A 211 15.69 5.19 14.37
C ALA A 211 16.63 4.27 13.57
N ALA A 212 17.81 3.94 14.12
CA ALA A 212 18.73 2.99 13.49
C ALA A 212 18.11 1.57 13.38
N ILE A 213 17.41 1.12 14.41
CA ILE A 213 16.72 -0.19 14.41
C ILE A 213 15.55 -0.19 13.42
N GLU A 214 14.75 0.88 13.37
CA GLU A 214 13.66 1.04 12.39
C GLU A 214 14.18 1.04 10.94
N GLY A 215 15.33 1.68 10.69
CA GLY A 215 16.00 1.63 9.40
C GLY A 215 16.44 0.22 9.01
N GLY A 216 17.05 -0.53 9.94
CA GLY A 216 17.43 -1.93 9.71
C GLY A 216 16.24 -2.85 9.49
N PHE A 217 15.16 -2.68 10.26
CA PHE A 217 13.92 -3.42 10.08
C PHE A 217 13.28 -3.14 8.71
N SER A 218 13.29 -1.88 8.26
CA SER A 218 12.79 -1.49 6.93
C SER A 218 13.57 -2.15 5.81
N SER A 219 14.90 -2.28 5.94
CA SER A 219 15.73 -3.02 4.98
C SER A 219 15.34 -4.51 4.94
N LEU A 220 15.21 -5.15 6.11
CA LEU A 220 14.81 -6.55 6.19
C LEU A 220 13.41 -6.78 5.57
N LEU A 221 12.50 -5.82 5.75
CA LEU A 221 11.18 -5.87 5.15
C LEU A 221 11.25 -5.81 3.62
N LEU A 222 12.07 -4.92 3.06
CA LEU A 222 12.26 -4.83 1.60
C LEU A 222 12.83 -6.13 1.02
N ASP A 223 13.80 -6.75 1.70
CA ASP A 223 14.35 -8.04 1.29
C ASP A 223 13.29 -9.15 1.37
N THR A 224 12.46 -9.15 2.42
CA THR A 224 11.33 -10.08 2.56
C THR A 224 10.30 -9.92 1.44
N GLU A 225 9.99 -8.69 1.03
CA GLU A 225 9.04 -8.43 -0.06
C GLU A 225 9.62 -8.84 -1.43
N ARG A 226 10.94 -8.77 -1.64
CA ARG A 226 11.60 -9.35 -2.82
C ARG A 226 11.42 -10.87 -2.88
N LEU A 227 11.59 -11.56 -1.76
CA LEU A 227 11.36 -13.00 -1.67
C LEU A 227 9.89 -13.35 -1.94
N LYS A 228 8.95 -12.59 -1.38
CA LYS A 228 7.51 -12.75 -1.69
C LYS A 228 7.18 -12.47 -3.15
N ALA A 229 7.87 -11.55 -3.81
CA ALA A 229 7.69 -11.30 -5.23
C ALA A 229 8.11 -12.51 -6.07
N LEU A 230 9.22 -13.16 -5.73
CA LEU A 230 9.65 -14.41 -6.37
C LEU A 230 8.66 -15.55 -6.13
N TRP A 231 8.14 -15.67 -4.90
CA TRP A 231 7.04 -16.60 -4.60
C TRP A 231 5.82 -16.34 -5.48
N SER A 232 5.39 -15.08 -5.56
CA SER A 232 4.19 -14.66 -6.31
C SER A 232 4.32 -14.88 -7.81
N ALA A 233 5.55 -14.76 -8.33
CA ALA A 233 5.90 -15.08 -9.72
C ALA A 233 6.11 -16.58 -9.96
N GLU A 234 5.88 -17.43 -8.96
CA GLU A 234 6.14 -18.88 -8.98
C GLU A 234 7.58 -19.24 -9.42
N ASN A 235 8.54 -18.33 -9.24
CA ASN A 235 9.95 -18.54 -9.54
C ASN A 235 10.66 -19.21 -8.35
N TYR A 236 10.35 -20.47 -8.13
CA TYR A 236 10.83 -21.22 -6.96
C TYR A 236 12.33 -21.52 -6.99
N SER A 237 12.93 -21.65 -8.18
CA SER A 237 14.37 -21.81 -8.34
C SER A 237 15.12 -20.54 -7.93
N GLY A 238 14.69 -19.37 -8.43
CA GLY A 238 15.23 -18.08 -8.01
C GLY A 238 14.99 -17.80 -6.53
N LEU A 239 13.80 -18.10 -6.01
CA LEU A 239 13.50 -17.97 -4.58
C LEU A 239 14.43 -18.81 -3.72
N ARG A 240 14.67 -20.08 -4.09
CA ARG A 240 15.54 -20.97 -3.31
C ARG A 240 16.99 -20.47 -3.30
N GLN A 241 17.47 -19.93 -4.42
CA GLN A 241 18.79 -19.34 -4.52
C GLN A 241 18.92 -18.13 -3.58
N GLU A 242 17.99 -17.18 -3.64
CA GLU A 242 18.00 -15.98 -2.78
C GLU A 242 17.88 -16.35 -1.28
N LEU A 243 17.06 -17.35 -0.94
CA LEU A 243 16.98 -17.89 0.42
C LEU A 243 18.30 -18.54 0.89
N GLY A 244 19.13 -19.04 -0.02
CA GLY A 244 20.45 -19.60 0.28
C GLY A 244 21.53 -18.52 0.46
N ASP A 245 21.47 -17.46 -0.34
CA ASP A 245 22.46 -16.38 -0.36
C ASP A 245 22.21 -15.32 0.73
N PHE A 246 20.96 -15.12 1.14
CA PHE A 246 20.60 -14.16 2.17
C PHE A 246 20.56 -14.83 3.55
N PRO A 247 21.44 -14.47 4.51
CA PRO A 247 21.41 -15.01 5.85
C PRO A 247 20.28 -14.36 6.66
N LEU A 248 19.03 -14.69 6.32
CA LEU A 248 17.80 -14.14 6.91
C LEU A 248 17.86 -14.18 8.44
N ASP A 249 18.32 -15.30 8.98
CA ASP A 249 18.42 -15.50 10.43
C ASP A 249 19.47 -14.60 11.09
N ASN A 250 20.63 -14.35 10.48
CA ASN A 250 21.67 -13.53 11.11
C ASN A 250 21.24 -12.06 11.24
N THR A 251 20.64 -11.50 10.18
CA THR A 251 20.13 -10.13 10.16
C THR A 251 18.94 -10.00 11.11
N PHE A 252 18.01 -10.95 11.06
CA PHE A 252 16.87 -11.01 11.96
C PHE A 252 17.30 -11.07 13.43
N ASP A 253 18.20 -11.99 13.77
CA ASP A 253 18.69 -12.18 15.14
C ASP A 253 19.42 -10.95 15.67
N ALA A 254 20.18 -10.26 14.82
CA ALA A 254 20.83 -8.99 15.17
C ALA A 254 19.79 -7.90 15.49
N LEU A 255 18.75 -7.76 14.67
CA LEU A 255 17.66 -6.82 14.93
C LEU A 255 16.87 -7.19 16.19
N GLN A 256 16.56 -8.47 16.39
CA GLN A 256 15.85 -8.94 17.58
C GLN A 256 16.65 -8.63 18.86
N ARG A 257 17.96 -8.87 18.84
CA ARG A 257 18.86 -8.47 19.94
C ARG A 257 18.84 -6.96 20.17
N ASN A 258 18.91 -6.16 19.12
CA ASN A 258 18.88 -4.70 19.23
C ASN A 258 17.55 -4.19 19.81
N VAL A 259 16.40 -4.75 19.41
CA VAL A 259 15.09 -4.42 19.99
C VAL A 259 15.04 -4.81 21.47
N THR A 260 15.58 -5.98 21.82
CA THR A 260 15.65 -6.43 23.23
C THR A 260 16.51 -5.49 24.06
N MET A 261 17.69 -5.09 23.55
CA MET A 261 18.57 -4.12 24.21
C MET A 261 17.92 -2.74 24.33
N LEU A 262 17.16 -2.29 23.32
CA LEU A 262 16.41 -1.04 23.38
C LEU A 262 15.35 -1.10 24.49
N SER A 263 14.61 -2.21 24.60
CA SER A 263 13.63 -2.40 25.67
C SER A 263 14.27 -2.32 27.06
N ALA A 264 15.43 -2.98 27.25
CA ALA A 264 16.17 -2.92 28.50
C ALA A 264 16.66 -1.49 28.80
N ALA A 265 17.22 -0.80 27.80
CA ALA A 265 17.70 0.58 27.95
C ALA A 265 16.58 1.57 28.29
N VAL A 266 15.38 1.40 27.72
CA VAL A 266 14.19 2.20 28.07
C VAL A 266 13.80 1.97 29.54
N ALA A 267 13.76 0.71 30.00
CA ALA A 267 13.43 0.40 31.39
C ALA A 267 14.47 0.97 32.38
N GLU A 268 15.76 0.81 32.08
CA GLU A 268 16.86 1.40 32.87
C GLU A 268 16.78 2.93 32.89
N ARG A 269 16.45 3.56 31.76
CA ARG A 269 16.29 5.02 31.65
C ARG A 269 15.15 5.53 32.53
N ILE A 270 14.02 4.84 32.57
CA ILE A 270 12.89 5.19 33.45
C ILE A 270 13.29 5.05 34.92
N ALA A 271 13.94 3.95 35.28
CA ALA A 271 14.41 3.72 36.66
C ALA A 271 15.39 4.81 37.11
N LEU A 272 16.35 5.15 36.25
CA LEU A 272 17.30 6.24 36.51
C LEU A 272 16.59 7.59 36.63
N HIS A 273 15.64 7.90 35.74
CA HIS A 273 14.87 9.14 35.83
C HIS A 273 14.12 9.25 37.15
N ASN A 274 13.37 8.22 37.54
CA ASN A 274 12.60 8.20 38.79
C ASN A 274 13.51 8.31 40.03
N ALA A 275 14.70 7.69 39.99
CA ALA A 275 15.68 7.86 41.07
C ALA A 275 16.18 9.32 41.18
N LEU A 276 16.41 9.99 40.04
CA LEU A 276 16.84 11.39 40.03
C LEU A 276 15.71 12.38 40.35
N VAL A 277 14.45 12.04 40.04
CA VAL A 277 13.29 12.79 40.54
C VAL A 277 13.37 12.88 42.07
N ASN A 278 13.53 11.73 42.74
CA ASN A 278 13.63 11.68 44.20
C ASN A 278 14.83 12.49 44.73
N ARG A 279 16.00 12.37 44.10
CA ARG A 279 17.18 13.15 44.52
C ARG A 279 16.99 14.65 44.34
N THR A 280 16.33 15.06 43.25
CA THR A 280 16.03 16.48 42.99
C THR A 280 15.02 17.02 44.01
N ILE A 281 14.04 16.21 44.43
CA ILE A 281 13.11 16.56 45.52
C ILE A 281 13.87 16.76 46.83
N SER A 282 14.79 15.86 47.19
CA SER A 282 15.65 16.02 48.38
C SER A 282 16.47 17.30 48.30
N LEU A 283 17.09 17.59 47.16
CA LEU A 283 17.89 18.79 46.96
C LEU A 283 17.08 20.08 47.16
N VAL A 284 15.80 20.11 46.76
CA VAL A 284 14.93 21.27 47.01
C VAL A 284 14.66 21.44 48.50
N ALA A 285 14.48 20.34 49.24
CA ALA A 285 14.35 20.40 50.70
C ALA A 285 15.66 20.88 51.37
N GLU A 286 16.81 20.39 50.91
CA GLU A 286 18.15 20.81 51.35
C GLU A 286 18.37 22.32 51.07
N ALA A 287 18.00 22.80 49.88
CA ALA A 287 18.07 24.23 49.51
C ALA A 287 17.14 25.11 50.37
N ASN A 288 15.96 24.62 50.72
CA ASN A 288 15.04 25.32 51.62
C ASN A 288 15.62 25.42 53.04
N ALA A 289 16.16 24.31 53.57
CA ALA A 289 16.81 24.29 54.88
C ALA A 289 18.05 25.20 54.95
N ALA A 290 18.80 25.30 53.84
CA ALA A 290 19.90 26.27 53.74
C ALA A 290 19.43 27.73 53.83
N GLY A 291 18.14 28.03 53.58
CA GLY A 291 17.55 29.34 53.83
C GLY A 291 17.69 29.80 55.28
N ASP A 292 17.60 28.89 56.24
CA ASP A 292 17.78 29.21 57.66
C ASP A 292 19.25 29.59 57.96
N ILE A 293 20.19 28.94 57.28
CA ILE A 293 21.62 29.28 57.34
C ILE A 293 21.88 30.68 56.76
N TYR A 294 21.14 31.08 55.72
CA TYR A 294 21.24 32.44 55.19
C TYR A 294 20.83 33.48 56.23
N ALA A 295 19.71 33.27 56.94
CA ALA A 295 19.26 34.17 57.99
C ALA A 295 20.30 34.32 59.12
N LEU A 296 20.90 33.19 59.54
CA LEU A 296 22.02 33.17 60.50
C LEU A 296 23.23 33.96 59.98
N ALA A 297 23.61 33.78 58.72
CA ALA A 297 24.73 34.48 58.11
C ALA A 297 24.49 35.99 57.97
N VAL A 298 23.23 36.42 57.77
CA VAL A 298 22.83 37.84 57.80
C VAL A 298 22.99 38.42 59.20
N ALA A 299 22.47 37.74 60.23
CA ALA A 299 22.57 38.19 61.62
C ALA A 299 24.03 38.34 62.09
N ALA A 300 24.91 37.44 61.64
CA ALA A 300 26.33 37.48 61.95
C ALA A 300 27.19 38.35 61.01
N ASN A 301 26.57 39.01 60.02
CA ASN A 301 27.25 39.79 58.98
C ASN A 301 28.33 39.03 58.19
N ASP A 302 28.18 37.70 58.01
CA ASP A 302 29.11 36.90 57.21
C ASP A 302 28.76 37.00 55.72
N SER A 303 29.51 37.80 54.96
CA SER A 303 29.27 37.97 53.53
C SER A 303 29.67 36.74 52.69
N ARG A 304 30.62 35.91 53.16
CA ARG A 304 31.10 34.75 52.42
C ARG A 304 30.07 33.63 52.47
N LEU A 305 29.58 33.29 53.67
CA LEU A 305 28.56 32.26 53.81
C LEU A 305 27.25 32.68 53.14
N ARG A 306 26.86 33.95 53.24
CA ARG A 306 25.70 34.49 52.49
C ARG A 306 25.82 34.25 50.99
N ALA A 307 26.99 34.55 50.40
CA ALA A 307 27.23 34.35 48.98
C ALA A 307 27.23 32.84 48.61
N ALA A 308 27.81 31.99 49.46
CA ALA A 308 27.82 30.54 49.26
C ALA A 308 26.41 29.95 49.27
N VAL A 309 25.58 30.31 50.26
CA VAL A 309 24.18 29.86 50.36
C VAL A 309 23.35 30.35 49.18
N LEU A 310 23.45 31.63 48.81
CA LEU A 310 22.74 32.17 47.65
C LEU A 310 23.16 31.47 46.34
N GLY A 311 24.46 31.22 46.15
CA GLY A 311 24.98 30.50 44.99
C GLY A 311 24.47 29.06 44.92
N PHE A 312 24.43 28.36 46.06
CA PHE A 312 23.87 27.01 46.16
C PHE A 312 22.38 26.98 45.81
N ILE A 313 21.56 27.83 46.43
CA ILE A 313 20.12 27.91 46.18
C ILE A 313 19.83 28.27 44.71
N HIS A 314 20.58 29.21 44.14
CA HIS A 314 20.44 29.58 42.74
C HIS A 314 20.71 28.40 41.82
N GLN A 315 21.84 27.71 41.98
CA GLN A 315 22.23 26.58 41.15
C GLN A 315 21.33 25.36 41.36
N ALA A 316 20.83 25.13 42.57
CA ALA A 316 19.84 24.08 42.85
C ALA A 316 18.52 24.36 42.10
N ASN A 317 18.02 25.60 42.14
CA ASN A 317 16.83 26.01 41.40
C ASN A 317 17.02 25.90 39.87
N GLU A 318 18.19 26.30 39.35
CA GLU A 318 18.49 26.14 37.92
C GLU A 318 18.53 24.68 37.51
N THR A 319 19.15 23.82 38.32
CA THR A 319 19.22 22.38 38.07
C THR A 319 17.83 21.74 38.10
N GLN A 320 16.99 22.11 39.07
CA GLN A 320 15.60 21.66 39.14
C GLN A 320 14.77 22.10 37.92
N ARG A 321 14.90 23.36 37.50
CA ARG A 321 14.20 23.88 36.32
C ARG A 321 14.67 23.17 35.06
N SER A 322 15.97 22.96 34.93
CA SER A 322 16.56 22.26 33.79
C SER A 322 16.06 20.82 33.71
N PHE A 323 16.01 20.12 34.85
CA PHE A 323 15.45 18.78 34.94
C PHE A 323 13.96 18.74 34.56
N SER A 324 13.16 19.66 35.11
CA SER A 324 11.71 19.74 34.86
C SER A 324 11.38 20.06 33.40
N ARG A 325 12.27 20.79 32.70
CA ARG A 325 12.15 21.11 31.27
C ARG A 325 12.84 20.10 30.36
N LEU A 326 13.52 19.11 30.90
CA LEU A 326 14.33 18.13 30.17
C LEU A 326 15.45 18.74 29.29
N ASP A 327 15.92 19.95 29.63
CA ASP A 327 16.85 20.75 28.80
C ASP A 327 18.35 20.55 29.15
N PHE A 328 18.66 19.57 30.00
CA PHE A 328 20.03 19.19 30.36
C PHE A 328 20.72 18.37 29.24
N LYS A 329 22.06 18.36 29.18
CA LYS A 329 22.82 17.65 28.12
C LYS A 329 22.62 16.13 28.12
N GLY A 330 22.43 15.54 29.30
CA GLY A 330 22.17 14.11 29.48
C GLY A 330 22.25 13.70 30.95
N TYR A 331 21.80 12.49 31.28
CA TYR A 331 21.70 12.04 32.67
C TYR A 331 23.04 12.03 33.42
N GLY A 332 24.15 11.70 32.75
CA GLY A 332 25.48 11.77 33.37
C GLY A 332 25.86 13.19 33.79
N SER A 333 25.50 14.21 32.98
CA SER A 333 25.75 15.61 33.33
C SER A 333 24.89 16.08 34.50
N LEU A 334 23.64 15.62 34.58
CA LEU A 334 22.74 15.92 35.68
C LEU A 334 23.20 15.27 36.99
N GLN A 335 23.62 14.01 36.95
CA GLN A 335 24.19 13.32 38.10
C GLN A 335 25.43 14.05 38.63
N GLY A 336 26.32 14.50 37.74
CA GLY A 336 27.48 15.31 38.10
C GLY A 336 27.10 16.63 38.78
N ALA A 337 26.13 17.37 38.22
CA ALA A 337 25.64 18.61 38.81
C ALA A 337 25.01 18.40 40.20
N LEU A 338 24.22 17.33 40.37
CA LEU A 338 23.62 16.98 41.66
C LEU A 338 24.66 16.57 42.71
N ALA A 339 25.73 15.87 42.30
CA ALA A 339 26.83 15.51 43.19
C ALA A 339 27.60 16.76 43.67
N GLU A 340 27.92 17.67 42.74
CA GLU A 340 28.60 18.94 43.08
C GLU A 340 27.75 19.79 44.04
N LEU A 341 26.43 19.83 43.84
CA LEU A 341 25.51 20.52 44.75
C LEU A 341 25.49 19.89 46.15
N SER A 342 25.52 18.55 46.24
CA SER A 342 25.59 17.87 47.54
C SER A 342 26.90 18.16 48.28
N ASP A 343 28.02 18.26 47.56
CA ASP A 343 29.30 18.60 48.18
C ASP A 343 29.33 20.06 48.66
N ARG A 344 28.70 20.97 47.92
CA ARG A 344 28.54 22.39 48.33
C ARG A 344 27.62 22.54 49.53
N GLU A 345 26.51 21.79 49.57
CA GLU A 345 25.61 21.74 50.71
C GLU A 345 26.37 21.33 51.98
N LYS A 346 27.13 20.23 51.92
CA LYS A 346 27.96 19.77 53.06
C LYS A 346 28.98 20.82 53.50
N ALA A 347 29.58 21.54 52.55
CA ALA A 347 30.51 22.63 52.86
C ALA A 347 29.80 23.79 53.57
N ILE A 348 28.62 24.22 53.07
CA ILE A 348 27.79 25.25 53.70
C ILE A 348 27.38 24.83 55.11
N GLU A 349 26.90 23.60 55.27
CA GLU A 349 26.50 23.05 56.56
C GLU A 349 27.67 23.09 57.53
N ASN A 350 28.85 22.65 57.09
CA ASN A 350 30.06 22.66 57.91
C ASN A 350 30.54 24.07 58.27
N ASP A 351 30.55 25.01 57.33
CA ASP A 351 30.93 26.40 57.57
C ASP A 351 29.94 27.10 58.52
N SER A 352 28.65 26.74 58.45
CA SER A 352 27.59 27.28 59.31
C SER A 352 27.72 26.88 60.77
N LYS A 353 28.38 25.76 61.09
CA LYS A 353 28.49 25.25 62.47
C LYS A 353 29.12 26.29 63.40
N SER A 354 30.13 26.99 62.91
CA SER A 354 30.82 28.07 63.62
C SER A 354 29.88 29.21 64.03
N LEU A 355 29.03 29.63 63.10
CA LEU A 355 28.07 30.71 63.25
C LEU A 355 26.89 30.30 64.11
N ARG A 356 26.43 29.04 64.02
CA ARG A 356 25.42 28.47 64.92
C ARG A 356 25.93 28.45 66.35
N ALA A 357 27.17 28.00 66.57
CA ALA A 357 27.80 27.99 67.89
C ALA A 357 27.99 29.41 68.46
N GLY A 358 28.43 30.37 67.65
CA GLY A 358 28.55 31.78 68.06
C GLY A 358 27.20 32.42 68.38
N SER A 359 26.18 32.18 67.56
CA SER A 359 24.82 32.65 67.81
C SER A 359 24.24 32.05 69.09
N ARG A 360 24.45 30.74 69.32
CA ARG A 360 24.07 30.05 70.57
C ARG A 360 24.71 30.68 71.79
N ALA A 361 26.02 30.92 71.75
CA ALA A 361 26.73 31.54 72.86
C ALA A 361 26.27 32.99 73.13
N ARG A 362 26.00 33.76 72.07
CA ARG A 362 25.49 35.14 72.18
C ARG A 362 24.06 35.19 72.73
N TRP A 363 23.21 34.22 72.39
CA TRP A 363 21.88 34.08 72.98
C TRP A 363 21.93 33.67 74.45
N ALA A 364 22.76 32.67 74.80
CA ALA A 364 22.98 32.28 76.18
C ALA A 364 23.49 33.47 77.03
N PHE A 365 24.36 34.30 76.46
CA PHE A 365 24.81 35.55 77.06
C PHE A 365 23.65 36.54 77.32
N LEU A 366 22.82 36.82 76.32
CA LEU A 366 21.70 37.76 76.47
C LEU A 366 20.70 37.29 77.53
N LEU A 367 20.41 35.98 77.57
CA LEU A 367 19.56 35.37 78.58
C LEU A 367 20.13 35.52 80.00
N ALA A 368 21.43 35.22 80.15
CA ALA A 368 22.14 35.40 81.41
C ALA A 368 22.15 36.86 81.87
N LYS A 369 22.38 37.80 80.95
CA LYS A 369 22.33 39.25 81.22
C LYS A 369 20.97 39.69 81.77
N GLU A 370 19.87 39.22 81.18
CA GLU A 370 18.52 39.58 81.64
C GLU A 370 18.16 38.92 82.98
N ARG A 371 18.64 37.69 83.22
CA ARG A 371 18.49 37.00 84.51
C ARG A 371 19.29 37.68 85.63
N ASP A 372 20.55 38.04 85.37
CA ASP A 372 21.42 38.74 86.32
C ASP A 372 20.87 40.16 86.62
N ARG A 373 20.30 40.86 85.63
CA ARG A 373 19.57 42.12 85.83
C ARG A 373 18.37 41.95 86.76
N ALA A 374 17.55 40.93 86.55
CA ALA A 374 16.39 40.65 87.42
C ALA A 374 16.81 40.33 88.87
N CYS A 375 17.91 39.60 89.05
CA CYS A 375 18.49 39.30 90.36
C CYS A 375 19.03 40.53 91.09
N LEU A 376 19.66 41.47 90.38
CA LEU A 376 20.10 42.74 90.95
C LEU A 376 18.94 43.60 91.47
N LEU A 377 17.75 43.43 90.91
CA LEU A 377 16.54 44.19 91.26
C LEU A 377 15.77 43.59 92.45
N SER A 378 15.92 42.29 92.74
CA SER A 378 15.22 41.61 93.84
C SER A 378 15.94 41.71 95.20
N GLY A 379 17.17 42.21 95.23
CA GLY A 379 17.93 42.51 96.46
C GLY A 379 18.48 41.29 97.21
N GLU A 380 18.41 40.09 96.65
CA GLU A 380 19.01 38.87 97.22
C GLU A 380 20.32 38.52 96.49
N GLU A 381 21.45 39.08 96.95
CA GLU A 381 22.76 38.81 96.32
C GLU A 381 23.19 37.33 96.45
N ASP A 382 22.78 36.61 97.50
CA ASP A 382 23.24 35.24 97.78
C ASP A 382 22.37 34.12 97.17
N SER A 383 21.07 34.34 96.90
CA SER A 383 20.17 33.27 96.40
C SER A 383 20.22 33.09 94.89
N CYS A 384 20.58 34.15 94.16
CA CYS A 384 20.72 34.12 92.70
C CYS A 384 22.05 33.51 92.20
N LEU A 385 23.05 33.37 93.07
CA LEU A 385 24.42 32.97 92.71
C LEU A 385 24.59 31.50 92.35
N LEU A 386 23.59 30.64 92.56
CA LEU A 386 23.81 29.20 92.56
C LEU A 386 23.55 28.47 91.24
N ASN A 387 23.00 29.09 90.19
CA ASN A 387 22.97 28.49 88.85
C ASN A 387 22.62 29.53 87.77
N GLY A 388 23.59 29.98 86.98
CA GLY A 388 23.34 30.75 85.75
C GLY A 388 23.87 32.18 85.69
N THR A 389 24.83 32.57 86.55
CA THR A 389 25.53 33.86 86.37
C THR A 389 26.41 33.84 85.12
N MET A 390 26.65 35.02 84.55
CA MET A 390 27.53 35.21 83.40
C MET A 390 28.93 34.59 83.55
N ALA A 391 29.46 34.50 84.78
CA ALA A 391 30.76 33.87 85.03
C ALA A 391 30.73 32.35 84.81
N ASN A 392 29.70 31.67 85.30
CA ASN A 392 29.57 30.21 85.19
C ASN A 392 29.21 29.77 83.76
N ILE A 393 28.41 30.58 83.05
CA ILE A 393 28.05 30.31 81.65
C ILE A 393 29.27 30.48 80.73
N TYR A 394 30.12 31.49 80.98
CA TYR A 394 31.37 31.68 80.24
C TYR A 394 32.30 30.46 80.38
N ASP A 395 32.54 30.01 81.62
CA ASP A 395 33.47 28.89 81.89
C ASP A 395 32.92 27.55 81.37
N ALA A 396 31.60 27.33 81.49
CA ALA A 396 30.94 26.13 80.96
C ALA A 396 30.97 26.08 79.42
N TYR A 397 30.62 27.18 78.74
CA TYR A 397 30.63 27.24 77.28
C TYR A 397 32.06 27.21 76.71
N GLN A 398 33.03 27.83 77.37
CA GLN A 398 34.43 27.77 76.95
C GLN A 398 34.95 26.33 77.01
N HIS A 399 34.56 25.56 78.04
CA HIS A 399 34.94 24.16 78.16
C HIS A 399 34.29 23.29 77.07
N GLU A 400 33.00 23.47 76.81
CA GLU A 400 32.22 22.73 75.80
C GLU A 400 32.70 23.01 74.37
N LEU A 401 32.93 24.29 74.03
CA LEU A 401 33.50 24.69 72.73
C LEU A 401 34.91 24.15 72.51
N SER A 402 35.73 24.08 73.56
CA SER A 402 37.08 23.52 73.49
C SER A 402 37.13 21.99 73.35
N THR A 403 36.08 21.29 73.78
CA THR A 403 35.97 19.82 73.71
C THR A 403 35.38 19.34 72.40
N GLU A 404 34.35 20.00 71.87
CA GLU A 404 33.79 19.66 70.56
C GLU A 404 34.63 20.20 69.38
N TRP A 405 35.30 21.36 69.53
CA TRP A 405 35.97 22.07 68.43
C TRP A 405 37.42 22.49 68.73
N PRO A 406 38.32 21.55 69.08
CA PRO A 406 39.61 21.82 69.73
C PRO A 406 40.66 22.58 68.90
N SER A 407 40.49 22.73 67.58
CA SER A 407 41.51 23.30 66.68
C SER A 407 41.03 24.48 65.81
N SER A 408 39.86 25.04 66.09
CA SER A 408 39.27 26.04 65.20
C SER A 408 39.63 27.47 65.60
N THR A 409 40.09 28.28 64.63
CA THR A 409 40.15 29.76 64.74
C THR A 409 38.80 30.38 65.08
N VAL A 410 37.72 29.62 64.83
CA VAL A 410 36.33 29.88 65.19
C VAL A 410 36.14 29.96 66.71
N VAL A 411 36.61 28.99 67.50
CA VAL A 411 36.48 29.03 68.97
C VAL A 411 37.20 30.24 69.54
N ALA A 412 38.37 30.59 69.02
CA ALA A 412 39.11 31.76 69.48
C ALA A 412 38.35 33.08 69.23
N ARG A 413 37.71 33.23 68.06
CA ARG A 413 36.89 34.41 67.73
C ARG A 413 35.64 34.48 68.60
N THR A 414 34.91 33.38 68.73
CA THR A 414 33.69 33.30 69.55
C THR A 414 34.01 33.56 71.03
N CYS A 415 35.08 32.98 71.57
CA CYS A 415 35.53 33.25 72.94
C CYS A 415 35.94 34.72 73.15
N SER A 416 36.53 35.38 72.15
CA SER A 416 36.84 36.82 72.20
C SER A 416 35.58 37.67 72.29
N GLU A 417 34.58 37.38 71.45
CA GLU A 417 33.30 38.11 71.45
C GLU A 417 32.55 37.92 72.79
N ILE A 418 32.55 36.71 73.35
CA ILE A 418 31.95 36.44 74.67
C ILE A 418 32.75 37.15 75.79
N ALA A 419 34.08 37.21 75.69
CA ALA A 419 34.90 37.92 76.68
C ALA A 419 34.64 39.43 76.68
N ASP A 420 34.49 40.04 75.51
CA ASP A 420 34.11 41.46 75.36
C ASP A 420 32.71 41.72 75.93
N LEU A 421 31.76 40.83 75.64
CA LEU A 421 30.40 40.89 76.18
C LEU A 421 30.36 40.71 77.72
N LYS A 422 31.21 39.85 78.30
CA LYS A 422 31.37 39.68 79.75
C LYS A 422 31.87 40.96 80.42
N GLN A 423 32.84 41.65 79.81
CA GLN A 423 33.32 42.94 80.33
C GLN A 423 32.22 44.01 80.28
N GLU A 424 31.46 44.05 79.19
CA GLU A 424 30.36 45.00 79.02
C GLU A 424 29.22 44.74 80.02
N HIS A 425 28.90 43.48 80.31
CA HIS A 425 27.93 43.11 81.33
C HIS A 425 28.36 43.60 82.73
N LEU A 426 29.62 43.37 83.12
CA LEU A 426 30.17 43.83 84.40
C LEU A 426 30.13 45.36 84.51
N ARG A 427 30.39 46.08 83.41
CA ARG A 427 30.27 47.54 83.33
C ARG A 427 28.83 48.00 83.58
N ILE A 428 27.87 47.42 82.87
CA ILE A 428 26.44 47.78 82.98
C ILE A 428 25.88 47.43 84.38
N GLY A 429 26.25 46.28 84.95
CA GLY A 429 25.83 45.88 86.30
C GLY A 429 26.31 46.88 87.35
N ASN A 430 27.57 47.31 87.26
CA ASN A 430 28.13 48.33 88.14
C ASN A 430 27.46 49.70 87.95
N GLU A 431 27.23 50.14 86.72
CA GLU A 431 26.53 51.40 86.42
C GLU A 431 25.08 51.38 86.90
N THR A 432 24.41 50.22 86.80
CA THR A 432 23.04 50.04 87.27
C THR A 432 22.97 50.14 88.79
N GLN A 433 23.84 49.43 89.50
CA GLN A 433 23.94 49.56 90.96
C GLN A 433 24.31 50.99 91.38
N GLN A 434 25.19 51.66 90.65
CA GLN A 434 25.56 53.04 90.92
C GLN A 434 24.36 54.00 90.76
N ARG A 435 23.61 53.91 89.65
CA ARG A 435 22.41 54.74 89.43
C ARG A 435 21.31 54.48 90.45
N LEU A 436 21.09 53.22 90.85
CA LEU A 436 20.14 52.87 91.89
C LEU A 436 20.50 53.52 93.24
N ARG A 437 21.80 53.52 93.60
CA ARG A 437 22.31 54.20 94.81
C ARG A 437 22.19 55.73 94.70
N GLU A 438 22.52 56.30 93.54
CA GLU A 438 22.48 57.76 93.32
C GLU A 438 21.06 58.33 93.33
N GLN A 439 20.07 57.58 92.83
CA GLN A 439 18.66 57.99 92.81
C GLN A 439 17.90 57.61 94.09
N ASN A 440 18.57 56.98 95.06
CA ASN A 440 18.00 56.52 96.33
C ASN A 440 16.73 55.66 96.16
N ILE A 441 16.67 54.90 95.06
CA ILE A 441 15.55 54.03 94.71
C ILE A 441 15.74 52.73 95.49
N SER A 442 14.92 52.54 96.53
CA SER A 442 14.83 51.30 97.31
C SER A 442 13.57 50.56 96.90
N PHE A 443 13.74 49.32 96.43
CA PHE A 443 12.60 48.45 96.14
C PHE A 443 12.06 47.87 97.44
N PRO A 444 10.73 47.82 97.64
CA PRO A 444 10.15 47.07 98.74
C PRO A 444 10.46 45.58 98.51
N ALA A 445 11.40 45.04 99.29
CA ALA A 445 11.77 43.62 99.28
C ALA A 445 10.66 42.74 99.88
N ASP A 446 9.41 42.97 99.49
CA ASP A 446 8.30 42.10 99.86
C ASP A 446 8.22 40.92 98.89
N SER A 447 7.63 39.84 99.39
CA SER A 447 7.56 38.57 98.67
C SER A 447 6.70 38.62 97.40
N SER A 448 5.90 39.68 97.19
CA SER A 448 5.08 39.85 95.97
C SER A 448 5.87 40.54 94.85
N PHE A 449 6.69 41.54 95.19
CA PHE A 449 7.58 42.21 94.25
C PHE A 449 8.67 41.27 93.76
N ASN A 450 9.36 40.57 94.68
CA ASN A 450 10.39 39.59 94.31
C ASN A 450 9.83 38.45 93.45
N ARG A 451 8.60 38.01 93.71
CA ARG A 451 7.93 37.00 92.88
C ARG A 451 7.56 37.55 91.50
N SER A 452 7.08 38.80 91.41
CA SER A 452 6.75 39.44 90.12
C SER A 452 7.99 39.66 89.23
N VAL A 453 9.12 40.09 89.81
CA VAL A 453 10.41 40.22 89.10
C VAL A 453 10.91 38.87 88.62
N THR A 454 10.81 37.84 89.47
CA THR A 454 11.17 36.46 89.12
C THR A 454 10.28 35.92 87.98
N ASP A 455 8.98 36.18 88.03
CA ASP A 455 8.01 35.72 87.02
C ASP A 455 8.20 36.46 85.68
N VAL A 456 8.50 37.76 85.68
CA VAL A 456 8.83 38.53 84.45
C VAL A 456 10.11 37.99 83.82
N SER A 457 11.16 37.75 84.61
CA SER A 457 12.42 37.18 84.13
C SER A 457 12.22 35.76 83.58
N ALA A 458 11.44 34.92 84.28
CA ALA A 458 11.10 33.58 83.82
C ALA A 458 10.29 33.61 82.51
N ASN A 459 9.36 34.57 82.35
CA ASN A 459 8.53 34.67 81.15
C ASN A 459 9.29 35.22 79.93
N ILE A 460 10.17 36.21 80.13
CA ILE A 460 11.09 36.68 79.08
C ILE A 460 12.04 35.54 78.69
N SER A 461 12.57 34.81 79.68
CA SER A 461 13.42 33.64 79.45
C SER A 461 12.68 32.56 78.66
N ALA A 462 11.42 32.27 79.01
CA ALA A 462 10.60 31.30 78.31
C ALA A 462 10.31 31.72 76.87
N THR A 463 9.96 32.99 76.63
CA THR A 463 9.68 33.54 75.29
C THR A 463 10.92 33.47 74.40
N ILE A 464 12.10 33.81 74.94
CA ILE A 464 13.39 33.70 74.22
C ILE A 464 13.73 32.24 73.94
N MET A 465 13.51 31.35 74.90
CA MET A 465 13.83 29.92 74.77
C MET A 465 12.87 29.19 73.81
N GLU A 466 11.60 29.61 73.71
CA GLU A 466 10.66 29.09 72.69
C GLU A 466 11.09 29.49 71.29
N ALA A 467 11.43 30.77 71.05
CA ALA A 467 11.93 31.24 69.75
C ALA A 467 13.25 30.55 69.34
N TYR A 468 14.10 30.23 70.33
CA TYR A 468 15.34 29.49 70.12
C TYR A 468 15.11 27.99 69.87
N ALA A 469 14.19 27.37 70.60
CA ALA A 469 13.81 25.97 70.42
C ALA A 469 13.15 25.74 69.05
N GLU A 470 12.31 26.66 68.56
CA GLU A 470 11.75 26.61 67.21
C GLU A 470 12.85 26.65 66.13
N SER A 471 13.80 27.57 66.25
CA SER A 471 14.91 27.70 65.28
C SER A 471 15.93 26.54 65.34
N LEU A 472 16.03 25.83 66.47
CA LEU A 472 16.91 24.66 66.64
C LEU A 472 16.23 23.32 66.36
N SER A 473 14.91 23.21 66.50
CA SER A 473 14.17 21.96 66.19
C SER A 473 14.33 21.52 64.72
N ALA A 474 14.83 22.42 63.86
CA ALA A 474 15.25 22.16 62.50
C ALA A 474 16.61 21.41 62.38
N VAL A 475 17.41 21.33 63.45
CA VAL A 475 18.73 20.70 63.50
C VAL A 475 18.67 19.50 64.46
N ASN A 476 18.47 18.30 63.92
CA ASN A 476 18.30 17.04 64.67
C ASN A 476 19.58 16.60 65.41
N ASP A 477 19.94 17.26 66.53
CA ASP A 477 21.04 16.82 67.41
C ASP A 477 20.50 16.29 68.77
N PRO A 478 20.51 14.96 68.99
CA PRO A 478 19.97 14.33 70.19
C PRO A 478 20.75 14.65 71.47
N ALA A 479 22.07 14.86 71.39
CA ALA A 479 22.90 15.09 72.57
C ALA A 479 22.56 16.43 73.24
N PHE A 480 22.01 17.36 72.46
CA PHE A 480 21.62 18.68 72.96
C PHE A 480 20.19 18.71 73.52
N ALA A 481 19.26 17.89 73.02
CA ALA A 481 17.92 17.76 73.60
C ALA A 481 17.96 17.32 75.07
N ASP A 482 18.89 16.43 75.40
CA ASP A 482 19.13 15.99 76.77
C ASP A 482 19.69 17.14 77.65
N LEU A 483 20.60 17.96 77.11
CA LEU A 483 21.12 19.16 77.78
C LEU A 483 20.06 20.25 77.98
N LEU A 484 19.17 20.44 77.00
CA LEU A 484 18.02 21.35 77.09
C LEU A 484 17.07 20.88 78.19
N SER A 485 16.80 19.58 78.28
CA SER A 485 15.94 19.00 79.33
C SER A 485 16.53 19.16 80.74
N LEU A 486 17.86 19.11 80.85
CA LEU A 486 18.61 19.40 82.08
C LEU A 486 18.56 20.88 82.46
N TRP A 487 18.55 21.79 81.48
CA TRP A 487 18.38 23.23 81.69
C TRP A 487 16.92 23.64 81.97
N MET A 488 15.94 22.88 81.47
CA MET A 488 14.49 23.13 81.59
C MET A 488 13.83 22.62 82.89
N GLY A 489 14.58 22.38 83.98
CA GLY A 489 14.01 21.97 85.28
C GLY A 489 12.97 22.98 85.84
N ALA A 490 11.68 22.66 85.69
CA ALA A 490 10.49 23.54 85.82
C ALA A 490 10.11 23.99 87.26
N PRO A 491 9.19 24.99 87.44
CA PRO A 491 7.76 24.73 87.22
C PRO A 491 6.96 25.77 86.43
N SER A 492 5.93 25.19 85.81
CA SER A 492 4.70 25.70 85.24
C SER A 492 3.96 26.80 86.01
N SER A 493 3.31 27.67 85.22
CA SER A 493 1.96 28.20 85.41
C SER A 493 1.51 28.47 86.86
N THR A 494 1.77 29.68 87.35
CA THR A 494 0.76 30.37 88.16
C THR A 494 0.48 31.71 87.52
N ALA A 495 -0.76 31.89 87.06
CA ALA A 495 -1.21 33.15 86.49
C ALA A 495 -1.17 34.24 87.58
N MET A 496 -0.13 35.09 87.53
CA MET A 496 -0.13 36.37 88.22
C MET A 496 -0.98 37.38 87.45
N ASN A 497 -1.64 38.25 88.20
CA ASN A 497 -2.56 39.26 87.66
C ASN A 497 -1.78 40.25 86.77
N GLY A 498 -2.21 40.40 85.51
CA GLY A 498 -1.46 41.08 84.43
C GLY A 498 -1.18 42.59 84.61
N THR A 499 -1.62 43.20 85.72
CA THR A 499 -1.32 44.60 86.06
C THR A 499 0.08 44.78 86.65
N GLY A 500 0.52 43.89 87.56
CA GLY A 500 1.85 43.99 88.19
C GLY A 500 3.01 43.71 87.23
N ILE A 501 2.82 42.77 86.30
CA ILE A 501 3.78 42.43 85.23
C ILE A 501 3.97 43.62 84.27
N ARG A 502 2.90 44.34 83.92
CA ARG A 502 2.95 45.48 83.01
C ARG A 502 3.61 46.69 83.68
N GLU A 503 3.28 46.98 84.93
CA GLU A 503 3.88 48.09 85.68
C GLU A 503 5.37 47.86 85.96
N ALA A 504 5.78 46.63 86.32
CA ALA A 504 7.19 46.29 86.50
C ALA A 504 7.96 46.33 85.18
N LYS A 505 7.40 45.79 84.10
CA LYS A 505 8.00 45.84 82.75
C LYS A 505 8.17 47.27 82.25
N ASP A 506 7.13 48.10 82.36
CA ASP A 506 7.15 49.48 81.88
C ASP A 506 8.07 50.35 82.75
N TYR A 507 8.15 50.10 84.06
CA TYR A 507 9.09 50.78 84.97
C TYR A 507 10.54 50.43 84.65
N LEU A 508 10.84 49.14 84.43
CA LEU A 508 12.18 48.66 84.07
C LEU A 508 12.61 49.16 82.69
N LEU A 509 11.71 49.17 81.71
CA LEU A 509 11.97 49.71 80.37
C LEU A 509 12.13 51.24 80.34
N ALA A 510 11.49 51.97 81.25
CA ALA A 510 11.56 53.43 81.30
C ALA A 510 12.74 53.99 82.11
N HIS A 511 13.27 53.24 83.09
CA HIS A 511 14.31 53.74 84.02
C HIS A 511 15.66 53.03 83.92
N LEU A 512 15.70 51.84 83.33
CA LEU A 512 16.93 51.13 83.03
C LEU A 512 16.95 50.93 81.52
N ASP A 513 18.03 51.34 80.87
CA ASP A 513 18.20 51.29 79.41
C ASP A 513 18.41 49.84 78.93
N ILE A 514 17.38 49.00 79.12
CA ILE A 514 17.41 47.54 78.99
C ILE A 514 16.88 47.14 77.60
N GLY A 515 16.14 48.02 76.91
CA GLY A 515 15.38 47.67 75.71
C GLY A 515 16.11 47.74 74.36
N GLN A 516 17.09 48.63 74.15
CA GLN A 516 17.55 48.90 72.78
C GLN A 516 18.42 47.80 72.16
N ASP A 517 19.34 47.18 72.91
CA ASP A 517 20.23 46.15 72.35
C ASP A 517 19.50 44.82 72.09
N THR A 518 18.60 44.44 72.99
CA THR A 518 17.85 43.18 72.91
C THR A 518 16.76 43.26 71.84
N ALA A 519 16.06 44.40 71.74
CA ALA A 519 15.08 44.64 70.68
C ALA A 519 15.71 44.82 69.29
N ALA A 520 16.91 45.40 69.19
CA ALA A 520 17.65 45.47 67.92
C ALA A 520 18.11 44.08 67.43
N TYR A 521 18.40 43.17 68.36
CA TYR A 521 18.77 41.78 68.04
C TYR A 521 17.55 40.94 67.67
N GLU A 522 16.41 41.07 68.38
CA GLU A 522 15.12 40.47 67.96
C GLU A 522 14.66 41.00 66.59
N ALA A 523 14.87 42.30 66.29
CA ALA A 523 14.52 42.88 65.00
C ALA A 523 15.42 42.42 63.83
N SER A 524 16.59 41.83 64.11
CA SER A 524 17.50 41.29 63.09
C SER A 524 17.08 39.91 62.56
N PHE A 525 16.13 39.26 63.22
CA PHE A 525 15.40 38.09 62.73
C PHE A 525 14.10 38.53 62.03
N CYS A 526 14.21 39.34 60.98
CA CYS A 526 13.08 39.63 60.10
C CYS A 526 13.14 38.76 58.83
N PRO A 527 11.96 38.45 58.23
CA PRO A 527 11.75 37.27 57.42
C PRO A 527 12.60 37.26 56.15
N LEU A 528 12.95 36.04 55.72
CA LEU A 528 13.54 35.76 54.42
C LEU A 528 12.94 36.67 53.33
N PRO A 529 13.76 37.36 52.52
CA PRO A 529 13.28 38.13 51.37
C PRO A 529 12.24 37.34 50.56
N ALA A 530 11.17 37.98 50.06
CA ALA A 530 10.08 37.30 49.32
C ALA A 530 10.53 36.45 48.11
N GLN A 531 11.76 36.64 47.64
CA GLN A 531 12.46 35.84 46.64
C GLN A 531 12.78 34.39 47.10
N PHE A 532 12.61 34.06 48.38
CA PHE A 532 12.77 32.71 48.95
C PHE A 532 11.44 31.93 49.06
N SER A 533 10.28 32.56 48.85
CA SER A 533 8.95 31.95 49.05
C SER A 533 8.49 31.00 47.92
N HIS A 534 9.33 30.76 46.92
CA HIS A 534 8.95 30.02 45.72
C HIS A 534 10.01 28.99 45.33
N ALA A 535 10.37 28.11 46.26
CA ALA A 535 10.81 26.79 45.85
C ALA A 535 9.64 26.12 45.12
N LEU A 536 9.79 25.92 43.82
CA LEU A 536 8.76 25.30 42.99
C LEU A 536 8.42 23.93 43.61
N LEU A 537 7.18 23.78 44.06
CA LEU A 537 6.63 22.46 44.43
C LEU A 537 6.96 21.50 43.28
N PRO A 538 7.54 20.32 43.56
CA PRO A 538 7.84 19.37 42.50
C PRO A 538 6.53 18.99 41.81
N ALA A 539 6.43 19.31 40.52
CA ALA A 539 5.43 18.68 39.67
C ALA A 539 5.65 17.16 39.77
N ASN A 540 4.59 16.37 39.61
CA ASN A 540 4.71 14.91 39.61
C ASN A 540 5.46 14.45 38.35
N LEU A 541 6.80 14.46 38.43
CA LEU A 541 7.73 14.18 37.34
C LEU A 541 8.05 12.67 37.23
N THR A 542 7.48 11.83 38.11
CA THR A 542 7.71 10.38 38.03
C THR A 542 7.07 9.79 36.78
N ALA A 543 7.83 9.01 36.04
CA ALA A 543 7.35 8.29 34.86
C ALA A 543 6.88 6.87 35.22
N THR A 544 5.77 6.45 34.63
CA THR A 544 5.28 5.06 34.73
C THR A 544 6.12 4.13 33.88
N VAL A 545 6.52 2.98 34.44
CA VAL A 545 7.35 1.98 33.73
C VAL A 545 6.65 1.47 32.48
N ASP A 546 5.36 1.16 32.56
CA ASP A 546 4.54 0.69 31.43
C ASP A 546 3.34 1.62 31.22
N PRO A 547 3.46 2.67 30.40
CA PRO A 547 2.32 3.50 30.03
C PRO A 547 1.31 2.68 29.21
N PRO A 548 -0.01 2.88 29.39
CA PRO A 548 -1.02 2.16 28.63
C PRO A 548 -0.88 2.48 27.13
N LEU A 549 -0.53 1.46 26.35
CA LEU A 549 -0.45 1.55 24.89
C LEU A 549 -1.76 1.11 24.25
N PRO A 550 -2.17 1.72 23.12
CA PRO A 550 -3.21 1.14 22.28
C PRO A 550 -2.78 -0.25 21.76
N PRO A 551 -3.74 -1.12 21.38
CA PRO A 551 -3.41 -2.43 20.83
C PRO A 551 -2.55 -2.30 19.57
N VAL A 552 -1.40 -2.95 19.57
CA VAL A 552 -0.42 -2.93 18.48
C VAL A 552 -0.56 -4.21 17.66
N ASN A 553 -0.90 -4.06 16.38
CA ASN A 553 -0.99 -5.17 15.44
C ASN A 553 0.18 -5.14 14.44
N SER A 554 0.60 -6.32 14.00
CA SER A 554 1.57 -6.41 12.91
C SER A 554 0.94 -6.04 11.57
N THR A 555 1.73 -5.41 10.71
CA THR A 555 1.39 -5.18 9.30
C THR A 555 1.93 -6.27 8.38
N ILE A 556 2.66 -7.25 8.93
CA ILE A 556 3.31 -8.32 8.17
C ILE A 556 2.32 -9.46 7.96
N GLY A 557 1.99 -9.76 6.71
CA GLY A 557 1.24 -10.96 6.35
C GLY A 557 2.07 -12.22 6.62
N THR A 558 1.53 -13.15 7.40
CA THR A 558 2.20 -14.41 7.80
C THR A 558 1.80 -15.61 6.95
N SER A 559 1.04 -15.39 5.89
CA SER A 559 0.61 -16.42 4.94
C SER A 559 1.29 -16.20 3.59
N LEU A 560 1.56 -17.30 2.91
CA LEU A 560 1.92 -17.32 1.50
C LEU A 560 0.70 -17.82 0.71
N PRO A 561 -0.02 -16.96 -0.01
CA PRO A 561 -1.16 -17.39 -0.81
C PRO A 561 -0.70 -18.27 -1.97
N ASP A 562 -1.59 -19.17 -2.40
CA ASP A 562 -1.42 -19.89 -3.65
C ASP A 562 -1.62 -18.93 -4.81
N ASN A 563 -0.67 -18.93 -5.75
CA ASN A 563 -0.72 -18.07 -6.90
C ASN A 563 -1.50 -18.76 -8.02
N PRO A 564 -2.39 -18.05 -8.73
CA PRO A 564 -3.03 -18.61 -9.91
C PRO A 564 -2.02 -18.73 -11.05
N ALA A 565 -2.25 -19.69 -11.95
CA ALA A 565 -1.55 -19.72 -13.23
C ALA A 565 -1.79 -18.40 -13.98
N LEU A 566 -0.77 -17.90 -14.68
CA LEU A 566 -0.84 -16.63 -15.41
C LEU A 566 -0.94 -16.87 -16.91
N CYS A 567 -1.90 -16.20 -17.54
CA CYS A 567 -2.10 -16.26 -18.98
C CYS A 567 -1.87 -14.85 -19.54
N CYS A 568 -0.94 -14.77 -20.48
CA CYS A 568 -0.49 -13.50 -21.04
C CYS A 568 -0.91 -13.38 -22.50
N ILE A 569 -1.45 -12.24 -22.89
CA ILE A 569 -1.80 -11.93 -24.27
C ILE A 569 -1.82 -10.41 -24.48
N PHE A 570 -1.35 -9.95 -25.64
CA PHE A 570 -1.24 -8.54 -26.02
C PHE A 570 -0.46 -7.68 -25.01
N GLY A 571 0.59 -8.27 -24.39
CA GLY A 571 1.40 -7.60 -23.37
C GLY A 571 0.76 -7.49 -21.98
N GLU A 572 -0.46 -8.00 -21.81
CA GLU A 572 -1.19 -8.02 -20.54
C GLU A 572 -1.21 -9.42 -19.94
N CYS A 573 -1.08 -9.53 -18.62
CA CYS A 573 -1.10 -10.81 -17.92
C CYS A 573 -2.07 -10.79 -16.77
N ALA A 574 -2.89 -11.82 -16.70
CA ALA A 574 -3.89 -12.00 -15.66
C ALA A 574 -3.94 -13.48 -15.22
N PRO A 575 -4.54 -13.78 -14.06
CA PRO A 575 -4.91 -15.14 -13.70
C PRO A 575 -5.68 -15.83 -14.84
N CYS A 576 -5.25 -17.03 -15.21
CA CYS A 576 -5.90 -17.80 -16.28
C CYS A 576 -7.39 -18.03 -15.97
N CYS A 577 -8.24 -17.79 -16.97
CA CYS A 577 -9.70 -17.84 -16.88
C CYS A 577 -10.21 -19.29 -16.76
N THR A 578 -10.11 -19.84 -15.56
CA THR A 578 -10.51 -21.23 -15.23
C THR A 578 -11.76 -21.28 -14.35
N ALA A 579 -12.15 -20.14 -13.77
CA ALA A 579 -13.34 -20.04 -12.93
C ALA A 579 -14.63 -20.16 -13.77
N PRO A 580 -15.70 -20.79 -13.26
CA PRO A 580 -16.97 -20.90 -13.98
C PRO A 580 -17.58 -19.54 -14.38
N SER A 581 -17.28 -18.48 -13.63
CA SER A 581 -17.73 -17.11 -13.96
C SER A 581 -17.21 -16.61 -15.30
N CYS A 582 -16.05 -17.09 -15.76
CA CYS A 582 -15.51 -16.78 -17.09
C CYS A 582 -16.49 -17.18 -18.20
N ALA A 583 -17.07 -18.39 -18.11
CA ALA A 583 -17.87 -18.97 -19.19
C ALA A 583 -19.10 -18.13 -19.60
N SER A 584 -19.62 -17.31 -18.68
CA SER A 584 -20.85 -16.51 -18.85
C SER A 584 -20.63 -15.01 -19.06
N GLN A 585 -19.37 -14.53 -19.03
CA GLN A 585 -19.05 -13.12 -19.28
C GLN A 585 -19.23 -12.76 -20.77
N GLU A 586 -20.18 -11.87 -21.07
CA GLU A 586 -20.56 -11.53 -22.44
C GLU A 586 -19.40 -10.97 -23.28
N GLU A 587 -18.54 -10.16 -22.66
CA GLU A 587 -17.35 -9.54 -23.25
C GLU A 587 -16.33 -10.57 -23.76
N THR A 588 -16.40 -11.81 -23.26
CA THR A 588 -15.48 -12.90 -23.60
C THR A 588 -16.04 -13.85 -24.66
N PHE A 589 -17.29 -13.66 -25.09
CA PHE A 589 -17.93 -14.53 -26.06
C PHE A 589 -17.23 -14.46 -27.42
N PRO A 590 -16.85 -15.61 -28.01
CA PRO A 590 -16.14 -15.62 -29.28
C PRO A 590 -17.02 -15.18 -30.45
N ILE A 591 -16.37 -14.70 -31.50
CA ILE A 591 -17.00 -14.29 -32.75
C ILE A 591 -16.77 -15.35 -33.83
N ILE A 592 -17.84 -15.74 -34.50
CA ILE A 592 -17.81 -16.60 -35.68
C ILE A 592 -18.18 -15.76 -36.90
N PHE A 593 -17.25 -15.66 -37.85
CA PHE A 593 -17.50 -15.08 -39.16
C PHE A 593 -18.05 -16.13 -40.12
N LEU A 594 -19.25 -15.89 -40.66
CA LEU A 594 -19.92 -16.80 -41.59
C LEU A 594 -20.05 -16.15 -42.97
N HIS A 595 -19.46 -16.81 -43.95
CA HIS A 595 -19.50 -16.35 -45.34
C HIS A 595 -20.85 -16.61 -46.03
N GLY A 596 -21.06 -15.93 -47.16
CA GLY A 596 -22.21 -16.07 -48.03
C GLY A 596 -22.06 -17.12 -49.12
N HIS A 597 -22.95 -17.07 -50.12
CA HIS A 597 -22.88 -17.97 -51.27
C HIS A 597 -21.65 -17.68 -52.15
N ALA A 598 -21.00 -18.72 -52.67
CA ALA A 598 -19.92 -18.56 -53.65
C ALA A 598 -20.50 -18.09 -55.01
N PHE A 599 -20.15 -16.89 -55.45
CA PHE A 599 -20.62 -16.30 -56.72
C PHE A 599 -20.20 -17.10 -57.97
N ASN A 600 -19.15 -17.91 -57.86
CA ASN A 600 -18.68 -18.82 -58.91
C ASN A 600 -18.52 -20.23 -58.34
N LYS A 601 -19.13 -21.21 -59.01
CA LYS A 601 -19.06 -22.64 -58.67
C LYS A 601 -17.62 -23.16 -58.54
N ALA A 602 -16.73 -22.60 -59.34
CA ALA A 602 -15.34 -23.03 -59.42
C ALA A 602 -14.43 -22.44 -58.31
N SER A 603 -14.82 -21.33 -57.66
CA SER A 603 -13.99 -20.66 -56.65
C SER A 603 -13.99 -21.43 -55.33
N ALA A 604 -12.82 -21.62 -54.70
CA ALA A 604 -12.69 -22.41 -53.48
C ALA A 604 -13.43 -21.78 -52.28
N PRO A 605 -13.96 -22.57 -51.30
CA PRO A 605 -14.58 -22.02 -50.08
C PRO A 605 -13.67 -21.06 -49.30
N ALA A 606 -12.35 -21.25 -49.43
CA ALA A 606 -11.31 -20.35 -48.92
C ALA A 606 -11.53 -18.87 -49.31
N TYR A 607 -11.95 -18.61 -50.55
CA TYR A 607 -12.17 -17.25 -51.06
C TYR A 607 -13.29 -16.52 -50.29
N SER A 608 -14.39 -17.21 -50.02
CA SER A 608 -15.51 -16.64 -49.26
C SER A 608 -15.14 -16.34 -47.81
N LEU A 609 -14.21 -17.10 -47.22
CA LEU A 609 -13.66 -16.81 -45.89
C LEU A 609 -12.72 -15.60 -45.91
N ASP A 610 -11.97 -15.40 -47.00
CA ASP A 610 -10.99 -14.34 -47.12
C ASP A 610 -11.59 -12.94 -47.11
N ALA A 611 -12.87 -12.82 -47.46
CA ALA A 611 -13.62 -11.56 -47.35
C ALA A 611 -13.66 -11.00 -45.91
N PHE A 612 -13.49 -11.84 -44.87
CA PHE A 612 -13.45 -11.40 -43.47
C PHE A 612 -12.04 -11.10 -42.94
N ASN A 613 -10.99 -11.25 -43.74
CA ASN A 613 -9.60 -11.08 -43.27
C ASN A 613 -9.38 -9.70 -42.62
N LEU A 614 -9.83 -8.63 -43.29
CA LEU A 614 -9.65 -7.27 -42.80
C LEU A 614 -10.44 -7.02 -41.51
N ILE A 615 -11.68 -7.52 -41.43
CA ILE A 615 -12.52 -7.39 -40.22
C ILE A 615 -11.89 -8.15 -39.04
N GLN A 616 -11.46 -9.39 -39.27
CA GLN A 616 -10.85 -10.21 -38.22
C GLN A 616 -9.55 -9.58 -37.71
N TYR A 617 -8.71 -9.04 -38.59
CA TYR A 617 -7.49 -8.33 -38.22
C TYR A 617 -7.79 -7.05 -37.42
N ALA A 618 -8.77 -6.25 -37.86
CA ALA A 618 -9.18 -5.04 -37.15
C ALA A 618 -9.77 -5.33 -35.75
N LEU A 619 -10.38 -6.51 -35.54
CA LEU A 619 -10.78 -6.93 -34.19
C LEU A 619 -9.59 -7.41 -33.36
N GLU A 620 -8.56 -7.97 -33.96
CA GLU A 620 -7.36 -8.35 -33.21
C GLU A 620 -6.63 -7.14 -32.64
N GLU A 621 -6.60 -6.02 -33.37
CA GLU A 621 -6.13 -4.73 -32.84
C GLU A 621 -6.98 -4.22 -31.65
N GLU A 622 -8.23 -4.68 -31.54
CA GLU A 622 -9.13 -4.40 -30.39
C GLU A 622 -8.99 -5.45 -29.27
N GLY A 623 -8.04 -6.37 -29.37
CA GLY A 623 -7.76 -7.39 -28.34
C GLY A 623 -8.51 -8.71 -28.50
N TYR A 624 -9.03 -9.02 -29.69
CA TYR A 624 -9.58 -10.35 -29.98
C TYR A 624 -8.48 -11.32 -30.42
N LEU A 625 -8.40 -12.50 -29.79
CA LEU A 625 -7.49 -13.55 -30.23
C LEU A 625 -7.96 -14.16 -31.55
N ASN A 626 -7.19 -14.00 -32.62
CA ASN A 626 -7.47 -14.62 -33.91
C ASN A 626 -7.06 -16.10 -33.89
N ALA A 627 -8.05 -16.99 -33.85
CA ALA A 627 -7.84 -18.43 -33.87
C ALA A 627 -7.95 -19.04 -35.29
N GLY A 628 -7.92 -18.23 -36.35
CA GLY A 628 -7.91 -18.70 -37.72
C GLY A 628 -9.28 -19.23 -38.18
N ILE A 629 -9.30 -20.44 -38.76
CA ILE A 629 -10.51 -21.03 -39.39
C ILE A 629 -11.04 -22.20 -38.54
N VAL A 630 -12.36 -22.38 -38.48
CA VAL A 630 -13.00 -23.58 -37.92
C VAL A 630 -13.98 -24.13 -38.95
N THR A 631 -13.96 -25.45 -39.12
CA THR A 631 -14.79 -26.19 -40.06
C THR A 631 -15.43 -27.37 -39.32
N PRO A 632 -16.53 -27.95 -39.81
CA PRO A 632 -17.13 -29.15 -39.21
C PRO A 632 -16.18 -30.35 -39.09
N LEU A 633 -15.06 -30.31 -39.82
CA LEU A 633 -14.06 -31.37 -39.92
C LEU A 633 -12.77 -31.03 -39.18
N THR A 634 -12.73 -29.88 -38.49
CA THR A 634 -11.56 -29.50 -37.71
C THR A 634 -11.40 -30.52 -36.60
N ALA A 635 -10.26 -31.22 -36.59
CA ALA A 635 -10.01 -32.28 -35.61
C ALA A 635 -10.16 -31.73 -34.18
N THR A 636 -10.84 -32.51 -33.34
CA THR A 636 -10.93 -32.27 -31.89
C THR A 636 -9.73 -32.83 -31.14
N GLU A 637 -8.88 -33.60 -31.79
CA GLU A 637 -7.67 -34.17 -31.18
C GLU A 637 -6.59 -33.10 -30.99
N GLY A 638 -6.05 -33.00 -29.77
CA GLY A 638 -4.88 -32.16 -29.44
C GLY A 638 -5.16 -30.83 -28.73
N ILE A 639 -6.38 -30.29 -28.79
CA ILE A 639 -6.75 -29.05 -28.10
C ILE A 639 -7.81 -29.36 -27.04
N SER A 640 -7.48 -29.11 -25.77
CA SER A 640 -8.41 -29.36 -24.66
C SER A 640 -9.50 -28.30 -24.59
N ALA A 641 -10.64 -28.66 -23.99
CA ALA A 641 -11.73 -27.71 -23.77
C ALA A 641 -11.26 -26.50 -22.93
N GLY A 642 -11.64 -25.30 -23.37
CA GLY A 642 -11.35 -24.04 -22.68
C GLY A 642 -9.99 -23.40 -22.97
N GLU A 643 -9.05 -24.10 -23.64
CA GLU A 643 -7.68 -23.61 -23.84
C GLU A 643 -7.60 -22.28 -24.59
N TRP A 644 -8.49 -22.02 -25.56
CA TRP A 644 -8.53 -20.74 -26.28
C TRP A 644 -9.02 -19.59 -25.42
N GLY A 645 -9.74 -19.89 -24.33
CA GLY A 645 -10.34 -18.92 -23.44
C GLY A 645 -9.51 -18.57 -22.22
N LEU A 646 -8.35 -19.23 -21.99
CA LEU A 646 -7.59 -19.07 -20.75
C LEU A 646 -7.08 -17.65 -20.52
N SER A 647 -6.81 -16.87 -21.57
CA SER A 647 -6.41 -15.46 -21.43
C SER A 647 -7.54 -14.53 -20.98
N GLY A 648 -8.79 -14.98 -21.01
CA GLY A 648 -9.96 -14.15 -20.73
C GLY A 648 -10.33 -13.18 -21.86
N LYS A 649 -9.56 -13.13 -22.95
CA LYS A 649 -9.89 -12.30 -24.12
C LYS A 649 -10.87 -13.04 -25.06
N PRO A 650 -11.75 -12.31 -25.77
CA PRO A 650 -12.63 -12.93 -26.75
C PRO A 650 -11.84 -13.47 -27.95
N VAL A 651 -12.31 -14.57 -28.52
CA VAL A 651 -11.66 -15.25 -29.65
C VAL A 651 -12.44 -14.98 -30.94
N SER A 652 -11.77 -14.79 -32.06
CA SER A 652 -12.41 -14.68 -33.38
C SER A 652 -12.01 -15.84 -34.28
N VAL A 653 -12.99 -16.40 -34.98
CA VAL A 653 -12.77 -17.45 -35.99
C VAL A 653 -13.58 -17.19 -37.24
N LYS A 654 -13.04 -17.61 -38.39
CA LYS A 654 -13.80 -17.72 -39.64
C LYS A 654 -14.30 -19.14 -39.80
N ALA A 655 -15.54 -19.32 -40.25
CA ALA A 655 -16.09 -20.65 -40.42
C ALA A 655 -16.76 -20.86 -41.77
N SER A 656 -16.59 -22.08 -42.30
CA SER A 656 -17.23 -22.51 -43.53
C SER A 656 -18.07 -23.75 -43.29
N TYR A 657 -19.34 -23.66 -43.69
CA TYR A 657 -20.30 -24.77 -43.70
C TYR A 657 -20.31 -25.53 -45.04
N TYR A 658 -19.42 -25.19 -45.97
CA TYR A 658 -19.30 -25.85 -47.29
C TYR A 658 -18.49 -27.14 -47.27
N LEU A 659 -17.78 -27.44 -46.20
CA LEU A 659 -16.93 -28.63 -46.12
C LEU A 659 -17.73 -29.79 -45.51
N ASP A 660 -17.68 -30.94 -46.17
CA ASP A 660 -18.22 -32.21 -45.69
C ASP A 660 -17.17 -33.30 -45.86
N ALA A 661 -17.25 -34.37 -45.06
CA ALA A 661 -16.37 -35.51 -45.21
C ALA A 661 -17.17 -36.80 -45.28
N TYR A 662 -16.77 -37.67 -46.20
CA TYR A 662 -17.25 -39.05 -46.22
C TYR A 662 -16.08 -40.00 -46.02
N LEU A 663 -16.38 -41.16 -45.43
CA LEU A 663 -15.40 -42.23 -45.25
C LEU A 663 -15.18 -42.95 -46.58
N GLU A 664 -13.94 -42.93 -47.07
CA GLU A 664 -13.49 -43.80 -48.15
C GLU A 664 -12.46 -44.79 -47.59
N GLY A 665 -12.91 -46.02 -47.33
CA GLY A 665 -12.09 -47.04 -46.64
C GLY A 665 -11.89 -46.72 -45.15
N LYS A 666 -10.68 -46.30 -44.76
CA LYS A 666 -10.31 -45.87 -43.38
C LYS A 666 -9.86 -44.40 -43.31
N GLN A 667 -10.00 -43.64 -44.40
CA GLN A 667 -9.60 -42.23 -44.46
C GLN A 667 -10.83 -41.37 -44.74
N TYR A 668 -10.90 -40.23 -44.06
CA TYR A 668 -11.88 -39.20 -44.37
C TYR A 668 -11.42 -38.43 -45.60
N VAL A 669 -12.27 -38.35 -46.62
CA VAL A 669 -12.05 -37.50 -47.79
C VAL A 669 -12.91 -36.26 -47.62
N ILE A 670 -12.25 -35.10 -47.53
CA ILE A 670 -12.91 -33.79 -47.40
C ILE A 670 -13.31 -33.32 -48.79
N ILE A 671 -14.60 -33.09 -49.01
CA ILE A 671 -15.13 -32.52 -50.24
C ILE A 671 -15.90 -31.22 -49.97
N PRO A 672 -15.70 -30.17 -50.78
CA PRO A 672 -16.56 -29.00 -50.74
C PRO A 672 -17.93 -29.34 -51.35
N THR A 673 -18.98 -29.32 -50.55
CA THR A 673 -20.38 -29.53 -50.96
C THR A 673 -21.10 -28.18 -50.98
N LYS A 674 -20.91 -27.46 -52.08
CA LYS A 674 -21.42 -26.08 -52.28
C LYS A 674 -22.85 -26.01 -52.85
N SER A 675 -23.57 -27.14 -52.87
CA SER A 675 -24.88 -27.34 -53.51
C SER A 675 -25.83 -28.12 -52.59
N GLU A 676 -26.18 -27.53 -51.45
CA GLU A 676 -27.09 -28.09 -50.46
C GLU A 676 -28.17 -27.10 -50.03
N ASN A 677 -29.25 -27.61 -49.41
CA ASN A 677 -30.26 -26.74 -48.83
C ASN A 677 -29.67 -25.99 -47.61
N ILE A 678 -30.18 -24.80 -47.32
CA ILE A 678 -29.74 -23.99 -46.17
C ILE A 678 -29.96 -24.73 -44.84
N ASP A 679 -30.94 -25.65 -44.79
CA ASP A 679 -31.15 -26.59 -43.68
C ASP A 679 -29.89 -27.43 -43.34
N THR A 680 -29.19 -27.94 -44.36
CA THR A 680 -27.96 -28.74 -44.18
C THR A 680 -26.82 -27.89 -43.64
N TYR A 681 -26.70 -26.66 -44.14
CA TYR A 681 -25.69 -25.72 -43.65
C TYR A 681 -25.93 -25.29 -42.20
N ALA A 682 -27.19 -25.15 -41.79
CA ALA A 682 -27.52 -24.90 -40.40
C ALA A 682 -27.12 -26.06 -39.47
N LEU A 683 -27.19 -27.31 -39.94
CA LEU A 683 -26.69 -28.47 -39.20
C LEU A 683 -25.17 -28.42 -39.04
N ARG A 684 -24.43 -28.12 -40.11
CA ARG A 684 -22.95 -27.99 -40.03
C ARG A 684 -22.51 -26.81 -39.17
N LEU A 685 -23.27 -25.72 -39.16
CA LEU A 685 -23.03 -24.59 -38.27
C LEU A 685 -23.15 -25.00 -36.79
N LYS A 686 -24.04 -25.95 -36.45
CA LYS A 686 -24.14 -26.47 -35.08
C LYS A 686 -22.82 -27.04 -34.59
N ASP A 687 -22.15 -27.84 -35.43
CA ASP A 687 -20.88 -28.46 -35.07
C ASP A 687 -19.77 -27.41 -34.91
N VAL A 688 -19.73 -26.42 -35.80
CA VAL A 688 -18.82 -25.27 -35.66
C VAL A 688 -19.04 -24.52 -34.35
N ILE A 689 -20.29 -24.18 -34.02
CA ILE A 689 -20.62 -23.48 -32.77
C ILE A 689 -20.21 -24.33 -31.56
N ALA A 690 -20.49 -25.64 -31.59
CA ALA A 690 -20.09 -26.55 -30.52
C ALA A 690 -18.56 -26.58 -30.33
N THR A 691 -17.79 -26.72 -31.41
CA THR A 691 -16.32 -26.70 -31.37
C THR A 691 -15.77 -25.37 -30.82
N VAL A 692 -16.33 -24.24 -31.26
CA VAL A 692 -15.89 -22.92 -30.79
C VAL A 692 -16.19 -22.74 -29.31
N LYS A 693 -17.39 -23.12 -28.85
CA LYS A 693 -17.76 -23.08 -27.42
C LYS A 693 -16.87 -24.00 -26.58
N GLU A 694 -16.63 -25.22 -27.05
CA GLU A 694 -15.76 -26.19 -26.37
C GLU A 694 -14.35 -25.65 -26.21
N ARG A 695 -13.72 -25.17 -27.29
CA ARG A 695 -12.34 -24.67 -27.26
C ARG A 695 -12.18 -23.39 -26.44
N THR A 696 -13.18 -22.53 -26.44
CA THR A 696 -13.13 -21.25 -25.70
C THR A 696 -13.65 -21.36 -24.26
N GLY A 697 -14.36 -22.45 -23.93
CA GLY A 697 -15.02 -22.62 -22.64
C GLY A 697 -16.17 -21.65 -22.40
N ARG A 698 -16.74 -21.04 -23.45
CA ARG A 698 -17.79 -20.02 -23.34
C ARG A 698 -19.18 -20.58 -23.63
N GLU A 699 -20.18 -20.03 -22.94
CA GLU A 699 -21.56 -20.51 -23.04
C GLU A 699 -22.26 -20.07 -24.32
N LYS A 700 -21.82 -18.98 -24.94
CA LYS A 700 -22.44 -18.43 -26.16
C LYS A 700 -21.42 -17.91 -27.14
N VAL A 701 -21.85 -17.71 -28.37
CA VAL A 701 -21.06 -17.09 -29.45
C VAL A 701 -21.77 -15.85 -30.01
N ASN A 702 -20.98 -14.90 -30.51
CA ASN A 702 -21.44 -13.84 -31.39
C ASN A 702 -21.23 -14.29 -32.84
N ILE A 703 -22.17 -13.97 -33.74
CA ILE A 703 -22.07 -14.35 -35.15
C ILE A 703 -22.09 -13.08 -36.01
N VAL A 704 -21.09 -12.93 -36.86
CA VAL A 704 -21.07 -11.91 -37.93
C VAL A 704 -21.18 -12.66 -39.25
N ALA A 705 -22.30 -12.49 -39.92
CA ALA A 705 -22.62 -13.26 -41.11
C ALA A 705 -22.85 -12.37 -42.32
N HIS A 706 -22.34 -12.80 -43.48
CA HIS A 706 -22.53 -12.10 -44.74
C HIS A 706 -23.48 -12.85 -45.66
N SER A 707 -24.36 -12.12 -46.35
CA SER A 707 -25.22 -12.67 -47.40
C SER A 707 -25.99 -13.90 -46.90
N MET A 708 -25.93 -15.02 -47.62
CA MET A 708 -26.56 -16.29 -47.24
C MET A 708 -26.18 -16.78 -45.83
N GLY A 709 -24.99 -16.47 -45.33
CA GLY A 709 -24.56 -16.88 -43.98
C GLY A 709 -25.50 -16.41 -42.88
N GLY A 710 -26.15 -15.25 -43.06
CA GLY A 710 -27.14 -14.75 -42.10
C GLY A 710 -28.41 -15.60 -42.09
N LEU A 711 -28.84 -16.12 -43.25
CA LEU A 711 -29.96 -17.06 -43.34
C LEU A 711 -29.62 -18.41 -42.69
N VAL A 712 -28.39 -18.89 -42.88
CA VAL A 712 -27.89 -20.11 -42.22
C VAL A 712 -27.92 -19.94 -40.69
N ALA A 713 -27.43 -18.82 -40.16
CA ALA A 713 -27.43 -18.53 -38.72
C ALA A 713 -28.85 -18.41 -38.14
N ARG A 714 -29.75 -17.70 -38.84
CA ARG A 714 -31.17 -17.63 -38.45
C ARG A 714 -31.83 -19.01 -38.47
N ARG A 715 -31.50 -19.84 -39.47
CA ARG A 715 -32.07 -21.19 -39.58
C ARG A 715 -31.57 -22.11 -38.47
N TYR A 716 -30.30 -22.01 -38.11
CA TYR A 716 -29.72 -22.72 -36.96
C TYR A 716 -30.52 -22.40 -35.68
N MET A 717 -30.74 -21.12 -35.37
CA MET A 717 -31.50 -20.73 -34.17
C MET A 717 -32.94 -21.26 -34.19
N GLN A 718 -33.58 -21.26 -35.37
CA GLN A 718 -34.93 -21.82 -35.52
C GLN A 718 -34.97 -23.35 -35.36
N ALA A 719 -33.91 -24.06 -35.73
CA ALA A 719 -33.84 -25.52 -35.68
C ALA A 719 -33.43 -26.07 -34.31
N PHE A 720 -32.48 -25.41 -33.64
CA PHE A 720 -31.81 -25.91 -32.45
C PHE A 720 -32.03 -25.04 -31.19
N GLY A 721 -32.69 -23.90 -31.34
CA GLY A 721 -32.87 -22.91 -30.28
C GLY A 721 -31.83 -21.80 -30.31
N ASP A 722 -32.05 -20.77 -29.50
CA ASP A 722 -31.29 -19.53 -29.51
C ASP A 722 -30.33 -19.38 -28.32
N ALA A 723 -30.18 -20.43 -27.50
CA ALA A 723 -29.43 -20.38 -26.25
C ALA A 723 -27.90 -20.26 -26.44
N ASP A 724 -27.38 -20.76 -27.56
CA ASP A 724 -25.94 -20.78 -27.87
C ASP A 724 -25.44 -19.49 -28.54
N VAL A 725 -26.35 -18.59 -28.93
CA VAL A 725 -26.04 -17.35 -29.63
C VAL A 725 -26.35 -16.17 -28.73
N ASN A 726 -25.43 -15.22 -28.67
CA ASN A 726 -25.62 -13.97 -27.95
C ASN A 726 -26.14 -12.87 -28.88
N ARG A 727 -25.44 -12.68 -30.02
CA ARG A 727 -25.72 -11.64 -31.02
C ARG A 727 -25.57 -12.21 -32.43
N LEU A 728 -26.40 -11.76 -33.35
CA LEU A 728 -26.26 -12.03 -34.78
C LEU A 728 -26.25 -10.70 -35.56
N ILE A 729 -25.12 -10.45 -36.23
CA ILE A 729 -24.90 -9.29 -37.08
C ILE A 729 -24.92 -9.76 -38.54
N MET A 730 -25.88 -9.27 -39.31
CA MET A 730 -26.14 -9.69 -40.69
C MET A 730 -25.74 -8.60 -41.67
N ILE A 731 -24.76 -8.86 -42.52
CA ILE A 731 -24.25 -7.94 -43.53
C ILE A 731 -24.79 -8.37 -44.89
N ALA A 732 -25.59 -7.52 -45.53
CA ALA A 732 -26.18 -7.78 -46.85
C ALA A 732 -26.95 -9.11 -46.95
N THR A 733 -27.53 -9.59 -45.84
CA THR A 733 -28.26 -10.86 -45.82
C THR A 733 -29.62 -10.70 -46.52
N PRO A 734 -29.99 -11.54 -47.51
CA PRO A 734 -31.28 -11.46 -48.19
C PRO A 734 -32.41 -12.01 -47.31
N ASN A 735 -32.76 -11.30 -46.23
CA ASN A 735 -33.76 -11.72 -45.24
C ASN A 735 -35.15 -11.93 -45.85
N GLN A 736 -35.51 -11.21 -46.93
CA GLN A 736 -36.75 -11.42 -47.69
C GLN A 736 -36.50 -12.03 -49.09
N GLY A 737 -35.27 -12.47 -49.36
CA GLY A 737 -34.86 -13.11 -50.61
C GLY A 737 -34.10 -12.22 -51.58
N ILE A 738 -33.54 -12.83 -52.62
CA ILE A 738 -32.74 -12.14 -53.65
C ILE A 738 -33.62 -11.48 -54.72
N ALA A 739 -33.14 -10.39 -55.34
CA ALA A 739 -33.94 -9.60 -56.29
C ALA A 739 -33.67 -9.94 -57.78
N GLY A 740 -34.70 -9.79 -58.60
CA GLY A 740 -34.64 -9.60 -60.06
C GLY A 740 -33.74 -10.54 -60.86
N LYS A 741 -32.89 -9.94 -61.71
CA LYS A 741 -31.99 -10.65 -62.65
C LYS A 741 -31.07 -11.69 -62.00
N VAL A 742 -30.74 -11.54 -60.71
CA VAL A 742 -29.92 -12.51 -59.97
C VAL A 742 -30.74 -13.79 -59.68
N ASN A 743 -32.01 -13.64 -59.32
CA ASN A 743 -32.95 -14.75 -59.17
C ASN A 743 -33.20 -15.47 -60.52
N ASP A 744 -33.31 -14.72 -61.61
CA ASP A 744 -33.55 -15.27 -62.96
C ASP A 744 -32.32 -15.99 -63.56
N LEU A 745 -31.10 -15.65 -63.11
CA LEU A 745 -29.84 -16.23 -63.57
C LEU A 745 -29.28 -17.33 -62.64
N CYS A 746 -29.97 -17.63 -61.54
CA CYS A 746 -29.60 -18.71 -60.61
C CYS A 746 -29.34 -20.08 -61.28
N PRO A 747 -30.16 -20.54 -62.27
CA PRO A 747 -29.91 -21.83 -62.95
C PRO A 747 -28.66 -21.84 -63.85
N LEU A 748 -28.13 -20.66 -64.21
CA LEU A 748 -27.00 -20.50 -65.14
C LEU A 748 -25.65 -20.31 -64.41
N PHE A 749 -25.65 -19.77 -63.19
CA PHE A 749 -24.42 -19.41 -62.47
C PHE A 749 -24.37 -19.84 -60.98
N GLY A 750 -25.50 -20.16 -60.34
CA GLY A 750 -25.59 -20.59 -58.93
C GLY A 750 -25.90 -22.08 -58.76
N GLU A 751 -25.77 -22.60 -57.54
CA GLU A 751 -26.20 -23.96 -57.20
C GLU A 751 -27.72 -24.00 -56.93
N GLU A 752 -28.40 -25.03 -57.46
CA GLU A 752 -29.85 -25.01 -57.70
C GLU A 752 -30.68 -24.94 -56.40
N LYS A 753 -30.16 -25.48 -55.30
CA LYS A 753 -30.88 -25.65 -54.03
C LYS A 753 -30.87 -24.39 -53.15
N GLU A 754 -29.71 -23.78 -52.93
CA GLU A 754 -29.59 -22.56 -52.11
C GLU A 754 -30.33 -21.40 -52.76
N CYS A 755 -30.23 -21.29 -54.09
CA CYS A 755 -30.94 -20.30 -54.87
C CYS A 755 -32.46 -20.45 -54.70
N GLN A 756 -32.99 -21.68 -54.73
CA GLN A 756 -34.41 -21.96 -54.47
C GLN A 756 -34.86 -21.53 -53.07
N ASP A 757 -34.02 -21.81 -52.05
CA ASP A 757 -34.30 -21.38 -50.68
C ASP A 757 -34.30 -19.85 -50.56
N MET A 758 -33.46 -19.12 -51.30
CA MET A 758 -33.35 -17.66 -51.25
C MET A 758 -34.34 -16.90 -52.15
N GLN A 759 -35.20 -17.58 -52.92
CA GLN A 759 -36.19 -16.89 -53.76
C GLN A 759 -37.25 -16.20 -52.89
N PRO A 760 -37.65 -14.95 -53.22
CA PRO A 760 -38.74 -14.29 -52.53
C PRO A 760 -40.00 -15.17 -52.50
N GLY A 761 -40.53 -15.43 -51.30
CA GLY A 761 -41.70 -16.28 -51.08
C GLY A 761 -41.46 -17.79 -51.12
N SER A 762 -40.20 -18.25 -51.11
CA SER A 762 -39.86 -19.67 -50.98
C SER A 762 -40.44 -20.28 -49.70
N LEU A 763 -40.64 -21.61 -49.68
CA LEU A 763 -41.07 -22.32 -48.47
C LEU A 763 -40.09 -22.12 -47.31
N PHE A 764 -38.79 -22.02 -47.63
CA PHE A 764 -37.74 -21.75 -46.66
C PHE A 764 -37.90 -20.36 -46.03
N LEU A 765 -37.94 -19.29 -46.83
CA LEU A 765 -38.03 -17.91 -46.31
C LEU A 765 -39.36 -17.65 -45.61
N ASN A 766 -40.47 -18.18 -46.12
CA ASN A 766 -41.76 -18.07 -45.44
C ASN A 766 -41.72 -18.72 -44.05
N ARG A 767 -41.04 -19.88 -43.92
CA ARG A 767 -40.82 -20.53 -42.62
C ARG A 767 -39.86 -19.72 -41.76
N LEU A 768 -38.77 -19.21 -42.31
CA LEU A 768 -37.75 -18.47 -41.58
C LEU A 768 -38.28 -17.13 -41.03
N ASN A 769 -39.17 -16.48 -41.78
CA ASN A 769 -39.78 -15.19 -41.42
C ASN A 769 -41.11 -15.32 -40.66
N ASP A 770 -41.54 -16.54 -40.30
CA ASP A 770 -42.69 -16.77 -39.42
C ASP A 770 -42.47 -16.06 -38.07
N PRO A 771 -43.31 -15.05 -37.72
CA PRO A 771 -43.16 -14.29 -36.47
C PRO A 771 -43.19 -15.18 -35.22
N SER A 772 -43.89 -16.31 -35.25
CA SER A 772 -43.98 -17.22 -34.10
C SER A 772 -42.71 -18.05 -33.86
N ARG A 773 -41.72 -17.93 -34.75
CA ARG A 773 -40.49 -18.73 -34.75
C ARG A 773 -39.22 -17.88 -34.75
N GLN A 774 -39.34 -16.58 -34.49
CA GLN A 774 -38.18 -15.69 -34.36
C GLN A 774 -37.45 -15.92 -33.03
N PRO A 775 -36.11 -15.75 -32.98
CA PRO A 775 -35.36 -15.85 -31.74
C PRO A 775 -35.86 -14.81 -30.72
N GLN A 776 -35.87 -15.18 -29.44
CA GLN A 776 -36.47 -14.35 -28.37
C GLN A 776 -35.42 -13.69 -27.48
N ARG A 777 -34.20 -14.28 -27.41
CA ARG A 777 -33.15 -13.88 -26.47
C ARG A 777 -31.87 -13.41 -27.15
N VAL A 778 -31.89 -13.25 -28.47
CA VAL A 778 -30.73 -12.89 -29.30
C VAL A 778 -30.93 -11.51 -29.88
N GLN A 779 -29.93 -10.65 -29.69
CA GLN A 779 -29.94 -9.33 -30.31
C GLN A 779 -29.56 -9.45 -31.79
N LEU A 780 -30.41 -8.93 -32.67
CA LEU A 780 -30.25 -9.01 -34.11
C LEU A 780 -29.89 -7.65 -34.68
N TYR A 781 -28.92 -7.64 -35.61
CA TYR A 781 -28.47 -6.45 -36.32
C TYR A 781 -28.46 -6.72 -37.82
N THR A 782 -28.83 -5.72 -38.63
CA THR A 782 -28.75 -5.78 -40.10
C THR A 782 -27.97 -4.59 -40.64
N ILE A 783 -27.07 -4.85 -41.59
CA ILE A 783 -26.31 -3.84 -42.32
C ILE A 783 -26.65 -4.00 -43.81
N ALA A 784 -27.45 -3.09 -44.35
CA ALA A 784 -27.86 -3.08 -45.75
C ALA A 784 -26.98 -2.13 -46.57
N GLY A 785 -26.56 -2.54 -47.77
CA GLY A 785 -25.96 -1.61 -48.74
C GLY A 785 -27.03 -0.81 -49.46
N ILE A 786 -26.79 0.49 -49.64
CA ILE A 786 -27.66 1.40 -50.41
C ILE A 786 -26.83 2.18 -51.44
N GLY A 787 -27.44 2.60 -52.54
CA GLY A 787 -26.83 3.36 -53.62
C GLY A 787 -26.55 2.57 -54.91
N CYS A 788 -26.94 1.29 -54.98
CA CYS A 788 -26.86 0.48 -56.19
C CYS A 788 -28.23 0.07 -56.72
N ASP A 789 -28.39 0.13 -58.05
CA ASP A 789 -29.55 -0.46 -58.72
C ASP A 789 -29.59 -1.98 -58.51
N THR A 790 -30.63 -2.44 -57.83
CA THR A 790 -30.86 -3.84 -57.48
C THR A 790 -32.25 -4.22 -57.98
N ASP A 791 -32.35 -4.38 -59.30
CA ASP A 791 -33.61 -4.59 -60.03
C ASP A 791 -34.64 -3.47 -59.82
N ARG A 792 -34.23 -2.23 -60.17
CA ARG A 792 -35.05 -1.01 -60.07
C ARG A 792 -35.39 -0.59 -58.64
N LYS A 793 -34.74 -1.21 -57.66
CA LYS A 793 -34.80 -0.85 -56.24
C LYS A 793 -33.42 -0.45 -55.76
N ASP A 794 -33.39 0.33 -54.70
CA ASP A 794 -32.14 0.67 -54.03
C ASP A 794 -31.62 -0.55 -53.25
N GLY A 795 -30.30 -0.74 -53.23
CA GLY A 795 -29.66 -1.89 -52.62
C GLY A 795 -28.16 -1.94 -52.87
N ASP A 796 -27.62 -3.16 -52.88
CA ASP A 796 -26.18 -3.43 -52.99
C ASP A 796 -25.75 -4.09 -54.32
N GLY A 797 -26.67 -4.19 -55.28
CA GLY A 797 -26.50 -4.85 -56.57
C GLY A 797 -26.93 -6.33 -56.59
N VAL A 798 -27.19 -6.94 -55.43
CA VAL A 798 -27.66 -8.34 -55.29
C VAL A 798 -28.92 -8.41 -54.43
N VAL A 799 -28.91 -7.71 -53.30
CA VAL A 799 -29.95 -7.68 -52.28
C VAL A 799 -30.49 -6.26 -52.19
N ALA A 800 -31.79 -6.11 -52.42
CA ALA A 800 -32.47 -4.84 -52.23
C ALA A 800 -32.44 -4.46 -50.74
N ALA A 801 -32.30 -3.17 -50.41
CA ALA A 801 -32.19 -2.72 -49.02
C ALA A 801 -33.37 -3.18 -48.16
N GLU A 802 -34.58 -3.11 -48.70
CA GLU A 802 -35.82 -3.62 -48.08
C GLU A 802 -35.81 -5.14 -47.81
N SER A 803 -35.06 -5.91 -48.61
CA SER A 803 -34.92 -7.35 -48.40
C SER A 803 -33.87 -7.66 -47.34
N ALA A 804 -32.86 -6.80 -47.19
CA ALA A 804 -31.88 -6.92 -46.12
C ALA A 804 -32.47 -6.60 -44.74
N HIS A 805 -33.46 -5.70 -44.69
CA HIS A 805 -34.14 -5.31 -43.46
C HIS A 805 -34.94 -6.44 -42.82
N LEU A 806 -34.89 -6.49 -41.48
CA LEU A 806 -35.62 -7.44 -40.66
C LEU A 806 -36.31 -6.69 -39.50
N PRO A 807 -37.64 -6.73 -39.35
CA PRO A 807 -38.37 -5.87 -38.41
C PRO A 807 -37.92 -5.95 -36.95
N GLN A 808 -37.49 -7.13 -36.51
CA GLN A 808 -37.03 -7.42 -35.15
C GLN A 808 -35.52 -7.18 -34.93
N ALA A 809 -34.81 -6.67 -35.94
CA ALA A 809 -33.39 -6.35 -35.85
C ALA A 809 -33.20 -4.83 -35.80
N GLU A 810 -32.10 -4.39 -35.17
CA GLU A 810 -31.59 -3.03 -35.36
C GLU A 810 -31.01 -2.90 -36.77
N GLN A 811 -31.30 -1.79 -37.46
CA GLN A 811 -31.09 -1.67 -38.90
C GLN A 811 -30.14 -0.51 -39.20
N PHE A 812 -29.10 -0.82 -39.96
CA PHE A 812 -28.11 0.12 -40.43
C PHE A 812 -28.01 0.08 -41.95
N ASN A 813 -27.75 1.23 -42.55
CA ASN A 813 -27.50 1.34 -43.98
C ASN A 813 -26.10 1.89 -44.22
N VAL A 814 -25.37 1.29 -45.16
CA VAL A 814 -24.05 1.76 -45.61
C VAL A 814 -24.19 2.19 -47.07
N SER A 815 -23.88 3.46 -47.33
CA SER A 815 -23.98 4.02 -48.69
C SER A 815 -22.75 3.69 -49.52
N GLY A 816 -22.96 3.23 -50.75
CA GLY A 816 -21.90 2.95 -51.71
C GLY A 816 -22.37 3.10 -53.15
N THR A 817 -21.54 2.68 -54.09
CA THR A 817 -21.84 2.78 -55.53
C THR A 817 -21.49 1.48 -56.23
N CYS A 818 -22.32 1.07 -57.19
CA CYS A 818 -22.03 -0.05 -58.09
C CYS A 818 -21.63 0.49 -59.46
N GLY A 819 -20.49 0.05 -59.96
CA GLY A 819 -20.00 0.48 -61.27
C GLY A 819 -18.50 0.78 -61.28
N GLY A 820 -17.80 0.08 -62.16
CA GLY A 820 -16.38 0.23 -62.48
C GLY A 820 -16.08 -0.60 -63.73
N ILE A 821 -14.90 -0.43 -64.33
CA ILE A 821 -14.52 -1.09 -65.62
C ILE A 821 -14.60 -2.63 -65.53
N PHE A 822 -14.63 -3.19 -64.30
CA PHE A 822 -14.61 -4.64 -64.03
C PHE A 822 -15.85 -5.22 -63.33
N GLY A 823 -16.92 -4.44 -63.10
CA GLY A 823 -18.19 -4.97 -62.59
C GLY A 823 -18.26 -5.32 -61.09
N GLU A 824 -17.54 -4.60 -60.22
CA GLU A 824 -17.60 -4.79 -58.76
C GLU A 824 -18.99 -4.45 -58.19
N GLN A 825 -19.52 -5.31 -57.31
CA GLN A 825 -20.81 -5.16 -56.65
C GLN A 825 -20.62 -4.72 -55.19
N LEU A 826 -21.39 -3.72 -54.73
CA LEU A 826 -21.35 -3.23 -53.34
C LEU A 826 -21.56 -4.36 -52.33
N HIS A 827 -22.36 -5.37 -52.69
CA HIS A 827 -22.68 -6.53 -51.87
C HIS A 827 -21.47 -7.19 -51.20
N THR A 828 -20.38 -7.47 -51.94
CA THR A 828 -19.14 -8.03 -51.35
C THR A 828 -18.22 -6.95 -50.82
N ALA A 829 -18.23 -5.76 -51.44
CA ALA A 829 -17.39 -4.65 -51.04
C ALA A 829 -17.71 -4.12 -49.63
N LEU A 830 -18.92 -4.35 -49.11
CA LEU A 830 -19.27 -4.02 -47.72
C LEU A 830 -18.36 -4.66 -46.67
N LEU A 831 -17.72 -5.80 -46.97
CA LEU A 831 -16.75 -6.46 -46.09
C LEU A 831 -15.34 -5.87 -46.19
N ASP A 832 -15.06 -5.08 -47.22
CA ASP A 832 -13.82 -4.33 -47.38
C ASP A 832 -13.89 -3.05 -46.54
N ILE A 833 -13.52 -3.17 -45.28
CA ILE A 833 -13.52 -2.05 -44.30
C ILE A 833 -12.54 -0.93 -44.67
N SER A 834 -11.61 -1.15 -45.61
CA SER A 834 -10.75 -0.09 -46.13
C SER A 834 -11.52 0.87 -47.04
N ARG A 835 -12.53 0.36 -47.74
CA ARG A 835 -13.44 1.13 -48.61
C ARG A 835 -14.68 1.61 -47.85
N TYR A 836 -15.22 0.77 -46.97
CA TYR A 836 -16.44 1.04 -46.20
C TYR A 836 -16.20 0.88 -44.69
N PRO A 837 -15.44 1.80 -44.06
CA PRO A 837 -15.11 1.71 -42.63
C PRO A 837 -16.34 1.74 -41.72
N GLN A 838 -17.44 2.33 -42.18
CA GLN A 838 -18.73 2.35 -41.47
C GLN A 838 -19.23 0.95 -41.10
N THR A 839 -18.98 -0.07 -41.94
CA THR A 839 -19.35 -1.46 -41.63
C THR A 839 -18.66 -1.93 -40.35
N MET A 840 -17.38 -1.60 -40.18
CA MET A 840 -16.61 -1.99 -38.99
C MET A 840 -17.12 -1.29 -37.72
N GLU A 841 -17.42 0.01 -37.81
CA GLU A 841 -17.94 0.78 -36.68
C GLU A 841 -19.27 0.21 -36.17
N ILE A 842 -20.16 -0.18 -37.09
CA ILE A 842 -21.43 -0.84 -36.74
C ILE A 842 -21.17 -2.20 -36.08
N ILE A 843 -20.25 -3.01 -36.62
CA ILE A 843 -19.89 -4.31 -36.02
C ILE A 843 -19.38 -4.10 -34.58
N LYS A 844 -18.47 -3.14 -34.35
CA LYS A 844 -17.93 -2.84 -33.02
C LYS A 844 -19.03 -2.38 -32.06
N SER A 845 -19.90 -1.46 -32.47
CA SER A 845 -21.03 -0.99 -31.66
C SER A 845 -21.99 -2.14 -31.31
N ALA A 846 -22.35 -2.97 -32.29
CA ALA A 846 -23.23 -4.11 -32.08
C ALA A 846 -22.63 -5.15 -31.11
N LEU A 847 -21.32 -5.37 -31.16
CA LEU A 847 -20.61 -6.27 -30.24
C LEU A 847 -20.53 -5.72 -28.81
N ARG A 848 -20.38 -4.40 -28.64
CA ARG A 848 -20.38 -3.73 -27.32
C ARG A 848 -21.77 -3.63 -26.71
N GLY A 849 -22.82 -3.68 -27.53
CA GLY A 849 -24.19 -3.48 -27.10
C GLY A 849 -24.54 -2.02 -26.83
N ASP A 850 -23.78 -1.09 -27.41
CA ASP A 850 -24.12 0.32 -27.44
C ASP A 850 -25.34 0.48 -28.35
N SER A 851 -26.45 0.98 -27.81
CA SER A 851 -27.61 1.37 -28.63
C SER A 851 -27.31 2.71 -29.29
N SER A 852 -27.62 2.82 -30.58
CA SER A 852 -27.44 4.03 -31.37
C SER A 852 -28.37 5.19 -30.98
#